data_AF-A0A2B7ZMZ4-F1
#
_entry.id   AF-A0A2B7ZMZ4-F1
#
_cell.length_a   1.000
_cell.length_b   1.000
_cell.length_c   1.000
_cell.angle_alpha   90.00
_cell.angle_beta   90.00
_cell.angle_gamma   90.00
#
_symmetry.space_group_name_H-M   'P 1'
#
loop_
_entity.id
_entity.type
_entity.pdbx_description
1 polymer ?
#
loop_
_entity_poly.entity_id
_entity_poly.type
_entity_poly.pdbx_seq_one_letter_code
_entity_poly.pdbx_strand_id
1 'polypeptide(L)'
;MALPPESETTLRSFLTDEEIIEPTSDRYASETKFWSAYKNPKPQLVVRPKSLPALQKTVQYLCASNLDFAVRTGGNNAAGAKHVQLSMSAFDGFEFDLDSETVTIGAGQTWGEVDRKFEEAAPGFTVLSTRVPFVGVAGSLLAGGMSWFSGEFGLCSDPKTLLDAHVVLPDGRMLWASTEPELLWALRGGGGGFGVVSAFKLKVYRCPQKLFAGTIAFPKTAIKAVSQGVSEFASRLTDPKLAAHVVVMNFDPPTGADDVPKPGIAINIFDAHGEEHGRSELGFKWAFDIEGAVDMTQELNIRGVNELTASLRLGAGNVTLLSSPLVDFDSIDSNFVVRMTQFYEQAVEANRALGTGSLIILELLGKDTLTSSGGATMTAWPRTKPQHVLQLVLGHPPEADSSTELVLGLLEKAPTKICPAHKPNEYWPAFLHEFQDLSQIFGPNYERLRHIKTKYDPKDRGFSSCIQTGQLTTIPFSTLPPSTMSNLAPSAFRQALRACPRRCSSVRPAAHRIAAARRCYASESKPARAQASVDVDTAIKTGQKSFIEQTGIRPQDGTVPGTAVSGDAMMSPSVGILKQATVLDQGSRPIYLDMQATTPTDPRVLDAMLPFLTGLYGNPHSRTHAYGWETEKATEQAREHIAKLIGADAKEIIFTSGATESNNMSVKGVAKFFGRSGKKKHIITSQTEHKCVLDSCRHLQDEGFEVTYLPVQSNGLISLKDLEAAIRPETALVSIMTVNNEIGVIQPVKEIGALCRSKKVFFHTDAAQAVGKIPVDVNEWNVDLLSISGHKIYGPKGIGACYVRRRPRVRLDPIITGGGQERGLRSGTLAPHLVVGIGEACRIAKEEMEYDAKRIEALSKRLLDGLLSMEHTSLNGDPEKHYPGCVNVSFAYVEGESLLMALKDIALSSGSACTSASLEPSYVLRALGNSDESAHSSIRFGIGRFTTESEIDYVLKAVRERVSFLRELSPLWELVQEGVDLNTIEWSQH
;
A
#
# COMPACT_ATOMS: atom_id res chain seq x y z
N MET A 1 -36.89 -18.16 12.05
CA MET A 1 -38.05 -17.42 11.55
C MET A 1 -37.63 -16.65 10.31
N ALA A 2 -38.56 -16.00 9.61
CA ALA A 2 -38.17 -14.92 8.71
C ALA A 2 -37.70 -13.70 9.52
N LEU A 3 -36.83 -12.87 8.97
CA LEU A 3 -36.51 -11.55 9.52
C LEU A 3 -37.79 -10.70 9.56
N PRO A 4 -38.21 -10.13 10.71
CA PRO A 4 -39.40 -9.27 10.76
C PRO A 4 -39.20 -8.00 9.93
N PRO A 5 -40.17 -7.56 9.11
CA PRO A 5 -40.05 -6.33 8.32
C PRO A 5 -39.80 -5.07 9.18
N GLU A 6 -40.33 -5.04 10.40
CA GLU A 6 -40.05 -3.98 11.38
C GLU A 6 -38.58 -3.95 11.82
N SER A 7 -37.93 -5.12 11.92
CA SER A 7 -36.50 -5.21 12.24
C SER A 7 -35.61 -4.71 11.11
N GLU A 8 -35.94 -5.07 9.87
CA GLU A 8 -35.22 -4.57 8.69
C GLU A 8 -35.40 -3.05 8.55
N THR A 9 -36.64 -2.55 8.71
CA THR A 9 -36.95 -1.11 8.73
C THR A 9 -36.18 -0.39 9.84
N THR A 10 -36.04 -1.01 11.02
CA THR A 10 -35.27 -0.43 12.13
C THR A 10 -33.77 -0.38 11.81
N LEU A 11 -33.19 -1.43 11.22
CA LEU A 11 -31.79 -1.43 10.78
C LEU A 11 -31.53 -0.37 9.69
N ARG A 12 -32.43 -0.24 8.70
CA ARG A 12 -32.42 0.83 7.68
C ARG A 12 -32.59 2.25 8.25
N SER A 13 -33.04 2.41 9.50
CA SER A 13 -33.15 3.74 10.14
C SER A 13 -31.83 4.30 10.67
N PHE A 14 -30.78 3.47 10.75
CA PHE A 14 -29.46 3.89 11.25
C PHE A 14 -28.26 3.37 10.43
N LEU A 15 -28.52 2.75 9.28
CA LEU A 15 -27.54 2.33 8.28
C LEU A 15 -27.92 2.93 6.93
N THR A 16 -26.93 3.28 6.12
CA THR A 16 -27.14 3.61 4.69
C THR A 16 -27.36 2.34 3.87
N ASP A 17 -27.96 2.46 2.67
CA ASP A 17 -28.18 1.30 1.79
C ASP A 17 -26.87 0.61 1.38
N GLU A 18 -25.74 1.33 1.33
CA GLU A 18 -24.42 0.71 1.10
C GLU A 18 -23.92 -0.15 2.28
N GLU A 19 -24.37 0.13 3.50
CA GLU A 19 -24.06 -0.62 4.72
C GLU A 19 -24.98 -1.84 4.91
N ILE A 20 -25.96 -2.03 4.02
CA ILE A 20 -26.86 -3.18 4.00
C ILE A 20 -26.55 -4.03 2.77
N ILE A 21 -26.50 -5.35 2.96
CA ILE A 21 -26.12 -6.32 1.94
C ILE A 21 -27.16 -7.45 2.00
N GLU A 22 -28.10 -7.39 1.06
CA GLU A 22 -29.14 -8.40 0.85
C GLU A 22 -28.58 -9.64 0.12
N PRO A 23 -29.24 -10.82 0.22
CA PRO A 23 -28.87 -12.04 -0.52
C PRO A 23 -28.82 -11.90 -2.06
N THR A 24 -29.42 -10.83 -2.59
CA THR A 24 -29.44 -10.42 -4.00
C THR A 24 -28.22 -9.60 -4.43
N SER A 25 -27.38 -9.14 -3.49
CA SER A 25 -26.22 -8.30 -3.79
C SER A 25 -24.97 -9.12 -4.12
N ASP A 26 -24.20 -8.71 -5.13
CA ASP A 26 -22.92 -9.33 -5.50
C ASP A 26 -21.91 -9.39 -4.32
N ARG A 27 -22.05 -8.48 -3.35
CA ARG A 27 -21.24 -8.42 -2.12
C ARG A 27 -21.60 -9.48 -1.08
N TYR A 28 -22.77 -10.13 -1.20
CA TYR A 28 -23.25 -11.09 -0.20
C TYR A 28 -22.37 -12.33 -0.13
N ALA A 29 -21.89 -12.84 -1.27
CA ALA A 29 -21.06 -14.05 -1.30
C ALA A 29 -19.69 -13.87 -0.62
N SER A 30 -19.09 -12.68 -0.69
CA SER A 30 -17.82 -12.39 -0.02
C SER A 30 -18.01 -12.16 1.49
N GLU A 31 -19.08 -11.47 1.89
CA GLU A 31 -19.39 -11.24 3.31
C GLU A 31 -20.02 -12.45 4.02
N THR A 32 -20.51 -13.44 3.29
CA THR A 32 -21.01 -14.72 3.83
C THR A 32 -20.08 -15.90 3.54
N LYS A 33 -18.79 -15.66 3.25
CA LYS A 33 -17.80 -16.74 3.10
C LYS A 33 -17.38 -17.32 4.46
N PHE A 34 -17.65 -18.60 4.66
CA PHE A 34 -17.26 -19.38 5.85
C PHE A 34 -16.01 -20.22 5.62
N TRP A 35 -15.35 -20.63 6.70
CA TRP A 35 -14.21 -21.56 6.70
C TRP A 35 -14.61 -23.00 6.36
N SER A 36 -15.83 -23.39 6.72
CA SER A 36 -16.40 -24.72 6.49
C SER A 36 -17.80 -24.55 5.89
N ALA A 37 -18.08 -25.21 4.76
CA ALA A 37 -19.32 -25.04 4.01
C ALA A 37 -20.57 -25.35 4.83
N TYR A 38 -20.48 -26.38 5.69
CA TYR A 38 -21.53 -26.79 6.63
C TYR A 38 -21.93 -25.68 7.62
N LYS A 39 -21.00 -24.77 7.98
CA LYS A 39 -21.25 -23.71 8.96
C LYS A 39 -21.88 -22.42 8.39
N ASN A 40 -22.34 -22.41 7.12
CA ASN A 40 -23.05 -21.26 6.55
C ASN A 40 -24.58 -21.34 6.73
N PRO A 41 -25.20 -20.58 7.65
CA PRO A 41 -26.64 -20.59 7.87
C PRO A 41 -27.45 -19.76 6.86
N LYS A 42 -26.79 -19.12 5.89
CA LYS A 42 -27.37 -18.20 4.88
C LYS A 42 -28.15 -17.05 5.55
N PRO A 43 -27.46 -16.09 6.19
CA PRO A 43 -28.10 -14.98 6.92
C PRO A 43 -29.03 -14.19 6.00
N GLN A 44 -30.25 -13.91 6.47
CA GLN A 44 -31.26 -13.18 5.68
C GLN A 44 -30.85 -11.73 5.38
N LEU A 45 -30.02 -11.13 6.23
CA LEU A 45 -29.42 -9.82 6.00
C LEU A 45 -27.96 -9.80 6.47
N VAL A 46 -27.09 -9.16 5.71
CA VAL A 46 -25.75 -8.76 6.16
C VAL A 46 -25.77 -7.25 6.42
N VAL A 47 -25.23 -6.81 7.56
CA VAL A 47 -25.05 -5.39 7.89
C VAL A 47 -23.58 -5.10 8.13
N ARG A 48 -23.06 -4.02 7.52
CA ARG A 48 -21.65 -3.63 7.53
C ARG A 48 -21.52 -2.15 7.92
N PRO A 49 -21.69 -1.79 9.21
CA PRO A 49 -21.64 -0.41 9.68
C PRO A 49 -20.24 0.19 9.44
N LYS A 50 -20.17 1.38 8.81
CA LYS A 50 -18.93 2.10 8.48
C LYS A 50 -18.46 3.09 9.56
N SER A 51 -19.19 3.21 10.67
CA SER A 51 -18.87 4.19 11.71
C SER A 51 -19.24 3.69 13.11
N LEU A 52 -18.53 4.18 14.13
CA LEU A 52 -18.82 3.83 15.54
C LEU A 52 -20.27 4.12 15.95
N PRO A 53 -20.90 5.27 15.63
CA PRO A 53 -22.32 5.50 15.97
C PRO A 53 -23.31 4.57 15.24
N ALA A 54 -22.99 4.11 14.03
CA ALA A 54 -23.79 3.13 13.31
C ALA A 54 -23.66 1.74 13.94
N LEU A 55 -22.43 1.32 14.27
CA LEU A 55 -22.15 0.08 15.00
C LEU A 55 -22.82 0.07 16.38
N GLN A 56 -22.72 1.18 17.13
CA GLN A 56 -23.34 1.36 18.45
C GLN A 56 -24.85 1.05 18.43
N LYS A 57 -25.58 1.68 17.51
CA LYS A 57 -27.02 1.45 17.31
C LYS A 57 -27.33 0.02 16.85
N THR A 58 -26.50 -0.51 15.94
CA THR A 58 -26.65 -1.89 15.44
C THR A 58 -26.52 -2.91 16.57
N VAL A 59 -25.46 -2.82 17.37
CA VAL A 59 -25.21 -3.74 18.50
C VAL A 59 -26.31 -3.63 19.56
N GLN A 60 -26.65 -2.41 19.97
CA GLN A 60 -27.71 -2.17 20.96
C GLN A 60 -29.07 -2.71 20.47
N TYR A 61 -29.43 -2.51 19.21
CA TYR A 61 -30.66 -3.05 18.64
C TYR A 61 -30.66 -4.58 18.58
N LEU A 62 -29.59 -5.19 18.03
CA LEU A 62 -29.49 -6.64 17.89
C LEU A 62 -29.59 -7.35 19.25
N CYS A 63 -28.94 -6.81 20.29
CA CYS A 63 -29.00 -7.35 21.66
C CYS A 63 -30.36 -7.13 22.35
N ALA A 64 -31.07 -6.04 22.04
CA ALA A 64 -32.39 -5.76 22.57
C ALA A 64 -33.51 -6.56 21.89
N SER A 65 -33.32 -6.94 20.62
CA SER A 65 -34.28 -7.69 19.80
C SER A 65 -34.44 -9.17 20.24
N ASN A 66 -35.10 -10.01 19.42
CA ASN A 66 -35.03 -11.48 19.49
C ASN A 66 -34.39 -12.11 18.23
N LEU A 67 -33.57 -11.35 17.51
CA LEU A 67 -32.86 -11.84 16.34
C LEU A 67 -31.65 -12.68 16.75
N ASP A 68 -31.59 -13.90 16.25
CA ASP A 68 -30.33 -14.66 16.09
C ASP A 68 -29.41 -13.87 15.13
N PHE A 69 -28.26 -13.43 15.65
CA PHE A 69 -27.23 -12.65 14.96
C PHE A 69 -25.82 -13.14 15.31
N ALA A 70 -24.84 -12.87 14.45
CA ALA A 70 -23.43 -13.23 14.67
C ALA A 70 -22.47 -12.15 14.14
N VAL A 71 -21.24 -12.11 14.67
CA VAL A 71 -20.22 -11.10 14.32
C VAL A 71 -19.13 -11.71 13.44
N ARG A 72 -18.93 -11.13 12.25
CA ARG A 72 -17.87 -11.49 11.29
C ARG A 72 -16.71 -10.49 11.42
N THR A 73 -15.50 -10.98 11.67
CA THR A 73 -14.32 -10.17 12.04
C THR A 73 -13.18 -10.30 11.03
N GLY A 74 -13.53 -10.20 9.74
CA GLY A 74 -12.63 -10.43 8.62
C GLY A 74 -12.51 -11.91 8.22
N GLY A 75 -11.85 -12.16 7.09
CA GLY A 75 -11.43 -13.49 6.66
C GLY A 75 -12.53 -14.49 6.30
N ASN A 76 -12.22 -15.78 6.51
CA ASN A 76 -13.19 -16.87 6.41
C ASN A 76 -13.95 -17.02 7.74
N ASN A 77 -15.27 -16.92 7.71
CA ASN A 77 -16.09 -16.88 8.93
C ASN A 77 -16.21 -18.25 9.62
N ALA A 78 -16.24 -18.27 10.96
CA ALA A 78 -16.45 -19.46 11.78
C ALA A 78 -17.78 -19.45 12.57
N ALA A 79 -18.44 -18.29 12.69
CA ALA A 79 -19.67 -18.11 13.46
C ALA A 79 -20.74 -17.33 12.66
N GLY A 80 -21.89 -17.95 12.44
CA GLY A 80 -22.97 -17.41 11.61
C GLY A 80 -24.32 -17.48 12.30
N ALA A 81 -25.25 -16.67 11.81
CA ALA A 81 -26.63 -16.60 12.29
C ALA A 81 -27.66 -16.55 11.16
N LYS A 82 -28.92 -16.90 11.44
CA LYS A 82 -29.98 -17.07 10.45
C LYS A 82 -30.69 -15.78 10.06
N HIS A 83 -30.70 -14.74 10.91
CA HIS A 83 -31.34 -13.47 10.57
C HIS A 83 -30.30 -12.41 10.15
N VAL A 84 -29.33 -12.08 10.99
CA VAL A 84 -28.38 -10.97 10.72
C VAL A 84 -26.93 -11.36 10.92
N GLN A 85 -26.07 -11.16 9.92
CA GLN A 85 -24.62 -11.18 10.08
C GLN A 85 -24.12 -9.73 10.19
N LEU A 86 -23.53 -9.36 11.33
CA LEU A 86 -22.82 -8.11 11.52
C LEU A 86 -21.38 -8.27 11.01
N SER A 87 -21.06 -7.68 9.85
CA SER A 87 -19.70 -7.67 9.32
C SER A 87 -18.93 -6.43 9.79
N MET A 88 -17.77 -6.69 10.39
CA MET A 88 -16.85 -5.66 10.85
C MET A 88 -15.90 -5.17 9.74
N SER A 89 -16.01 -5.66 8.51
CA SER A 89 -15.09 -5.39 7.39
C SER A 89 -14.97 -3.93 6.93
N ALA A 90 -15.67 -2.99 7.58
CA ALA A 90 -15.50 -1.53 7.43
C ALA A 90 -14.70 -0.87 8.57
N PHE A 91 -14.32 -1.65 9.60
CA PHE A 91 -13.40 -1.23 10.65
C PHE A 91 -12.00 -1.75 10.30
N ASP A 92 -11.39 -1.12 9.30
CA ASP A 92 -10.08 -1.46 8.74
C ASP A 92 -8.99 -0.41 9.00
N GLY A 93 -9.22 0.47 9.98
CA GLY A 93 -8.24 1.46 10.43
C GLY A 93 -6.88 0.84 10.79
N PHE A 94 -5.82 1.59 10.54
CA PHE A 94 -4.44 1.22 10.86
C PHE A 94 -3.69 2.49 11.23
N GLU A 95 -3.30 2.61 12.49
CA GLU A 95 -2.57 3.77 13.02
C GLU A 95 -1.32 3.24 13.72
N PHE A 96 -0.16 3.37 13.08
CA PHE A 96 1.13 3.00 13.66
C PHE A 96 1.77 4.22 14.35
N ASP A 97 2.29 4.00 15.55
CA ASP A 97 3.00 4.97 16.38
C ASP A 97 4.38 4.40 16.73
N LEU A 98 5.41 4.99 16.13
CA LEU A 98 6.81 4.59 16.29
C LEU A 98 7.36 4.98 17.67
N ASP A 99 6.93 6.12 18.24
CA ASP A 99 7.46 6.65 19.50
C ASP A 99 7.01 5.82 20.71
N SER A 100 5.79 5.25 20.66
CA SER A 100 5.32 4.32 21.68
C SER A 100 5.55 2.83 21.36
N GLU A 101 6.10 2.50 20.19
CA GLU A 101 6.15 1.15 19.62
C GLU A 101 4.77 0.44 19.65
N THR A 102 3.71 1.12 19.22
CA THR A 102 2.34 0.56 19.20
C THR A 102 1.61 0.74 17.87
N VAL A 103 0.58 -0.08 17.66
CA VAL A 103 -0.31 0.02 16.49
C VAL A 103 -1.77 -0.14 16.94
N THR A 104 -2.65 0.71 16.42
CA THR A 104 -4.10 0.52 16.51
C THR A 104 -4.59 -0.15 15.23
N ILE A 105 -5.18 -1.34 15.35
CA ILE A 105 -5.66 -2.16 14.22
C ILE A 105 -7.17 -2.35 14.31
N GLY A 106 -7.88 -1.93 13.27
CA GLY A 106 -9.31 -2.16 13.10
C GLY A 106 -9.65 -3.66 13.04
N ALA A 107 -10.64 -4.06 13.85
CA ALA A 107 -10.99 -5.45 14.14
C ALA A 107 -11.65 -6.22 12.98
N GLY A 108 -11.94 -5.55 11.85
CA GLY A 108 -12.51 -6.14 10.65
C GLY A 108 -11.51 -6.77 9.68
N GLN A 109 -10.21 -6.55 9.89
CA GLN A 109 -9.14 -6.92 8.95
C GLN A 109 -8.76 -8.40 9.03
N THR A 110 -8.15 -8.88 7.96
CA THR A 110 -7.32 -10.08 7.94
C THR A 110 -5.86 -9.76 8.22
N TRP A 111 -5.09 -10.75 8.68
CA TRP A 111 -3.68 -10.53 8.94
C TRP A 111 -2.85 -10.20 7.71
N GLY A 112 -3.19 -10.70 6.51
CA GLY A 112 -2.52 -10.30 5.26
C GLY A 112 -2.75 -8.84 4.88
N GLU A 113 -3.90 -8.26 5.23
CA GLU A 113 -4.14 -6.81 5.07
C GLU A 113 -3.31 -5.99 6.06
N VAL A 114 -3.07 -6.52 7.27
CA VAL A 114 -2.19 -5.92 8.29
C VAL A 114 -0.72 -6.06 7.90
N ASP A 115 -0.28 -7.23 7.45
CA ASP A 115 1.10 -7.50 7.05
C ASP A 115 1.50 -6.60 5.87
N ARG A 116 0.61 -6.42 4.87
CA ARG A 116 0.78 -5.44 3.79
C ARG A 116 0.84 -3.99 4.32
N LYS A 117 -0.03 -3.60 5.25
CA LYS A 117 0.00 -2.24 5.83
C LYS A 117 1.27 -1.98 6.65
N PHE A 118 1.84 -3.00 7.30
CA PHE A 118 3.17 -2.91 7.94
C PHE A 118 4.30 -2.79 6.91
N GLU A 119 4.26 -3.57 5.83
CA GLU A 119 5.22 -3.49 4.73
C GLU A 119 5.20 -2.11 4.03
N GLU A 120 4.02 -1.52 3.85
CA GLU A 120 3.84 -0.19 3.26
C GLU A 120 4.23 0.96 4.21
N ALA A 121 3.90 0.87 5.51
CA ALA A 121 4.02 2.00 6.45
C ALA A 121 5.19 1.92 7.43
N ALA A 122 5.74 0.73 7.71
CA ALA A 122 6.79 0.50 8.70
C ALA A 122 7.73 -0.69 8.36
N PRO A 123 8.48 -0.64 7.25
CA PRO A 123 9.54 -1.62 6.95
C PRO A 123 10.49 -1.82 8.15
N GLY A 124 10.88 -3.07 8.42
CA GLY A 124 11.67 -3.43 9.60
C GLY A 124 10.87 -3.66 10.90
N PHE A 125 9.54 -3.46 10.89
CA PHE A 125 8.66 -3.71 12.03
C PHE A 125 7.56 -4.73 11.70
N THR A 126 7.01 -5.34 12.74
CA THR A 126 5.83 -6.22 12.65
C THR A 126 5.05 -6.23 13.98
N VAL A 127 3.85 -6.78 13.96
CA VAL A 127 3.06 -7.11 15.16
C VAL A 127 2.98 -8.64 15.26
N LEU A 128 2.63 -9.19 16.43
CA LEU A 128 2.31 -10.62 16.52
C LEU A 128 0.98 -10.89 15.79
N SER A 129 1.06 -11.11 14.48
CA SER A 129 -0.02 -11.60 13.61
C SER A 129 -0.18 -13.11 13.73
N THR A 130 -1.25 -13.69 13.15
CA THR A 130 -1.25 -15.14 12.95
C THR A 130 -0.46 -15.51 11.71
N ARG A 131 0.22 -16.66 11.75
CA ARG A 131 0.97 -17.29 10.64
C ARG A 131 0.19 -17.47 9.32
N VAL A 132 -1.12 -17.22 9.29
CA VAL A 132 -2.05 -17.47 8.18
C VAL A 132 -2.74 -16.16 7.75
N PRO A 133 -2.50 -15.65 6.52
CA PRO A 133 -2.85 -14.28 6.16
C PRO A 133 -4.36 -14.05 5.95
N PHE A 134 -5.16 -15.11 5.81
CA PHE A 134 -6.62 -15.00 5.59
C PHE A 134 -7.45 -15.14 6.87
N VAL A 135 -6.82 -15.24 8.03
CA VAL A 135 -7.48 -15.27 9.35
C VAL A 135 -7.82 -13.84 9.78
N GLY A 136 -9.00 -13.66 10.37
CA GLY A 136 -9.45 -12.37 10.91
C GLY A 136 -8.72 -11.97 12.20
N VAL A 137 -8.39 -10.70 12.33
CA VAL A 137 -7.63 -10.13 13.46
C VAL A 137 -8.34 -10.40 14.79
N ALA A 138 -9.61 -10.01 14.94
CA ALA A 138 -10.30 -10.19 16.22
C ALA A 138 -10.55 -11.66 16.56
N GLY A 139 -10.95 -12.47 15.57
CA GLY A 139 -11.26 -13.89 15.77
C GLY A 139 -10.07 -14.72 16.28
N SER A 140 -8.84 -14.27 16.02
CA SER A 140 -7.60 -14.90 16.48
C SER A 140 -7.07 -14.30 17.79
N LEU A 141 -6.98 -12.98 17.91
CA LEU A 141 -6.51 -12.30 19.14
C LEU A 141 -7.30 -12.71 20.37
N LEU A 142 -8.63 -12.79 20.25
CA LEU A 142 -9.51 -13.15 21.36
C LEU A 142 -9.34 -14.58 21.86
N ALA A 143 -8.78 -15.47 21.03
CA ALA A 143 -8.57 -16.89 21.33
C ALA A 143 -7.08 -17.27 21.44
N GLY A 144 -6.20 -16.30 21.75
CA GLY A 144 -4.77 -16.50 21.90
C GLY A 144 -3.97 -15.82 20.78
N GLY A 145 -4.10 -16.35 19.56
CA GLY A 145 -3.27 -15.97 18.41
C GLY A 145 -1.83 -16.47 18.54
N MET A 146 -1.26 -16.97 17.44
CA MET A 146 0.13 -17.44 17.40
C MET A 146 0.83 -16.99 16.12
N SER A 147 1.98 -16.36 16.29
CA SER A 147 2.89 -15.87 15.25
C SER A 147 4.07 -16.83 15.08
N TRP A 148 4.83 -16.67 13.99
CA TRP A 148 6.14 -17.31 13.86
C TRP A 148 7.12 -16.85 14.96
N PHE A 149 7.02 -15.57 15.39
CA PHE A 149 7.80 -15.03 16.50
C PHE A 149 7.26 -15.38 17.90
N SER A 150 6.29 -16.30 18.02
CA SER A 150 5.73 -16.67 19.33
C SER A 150 6.69 -17.48 20.22
N GLY A 151 7.83 -17.94 19.70
CA GLY A 151 8.96 -18.40 20.51
C GLY A 151 9.61 -17.27 21.32
N GLU A 152 9.93 -16.14 20.69
CA GLU A 152 10.62 -14.99 21.31
C GLU A 152 9.67 -14.06 22.08
N PHE A 153 8.46 -13.82 21.55
CA PHE A 153 7.56 -12.79 22.07
C PHE A 153 6.27 -13.34 22.71
N GLY A 154 5.99 -14.64 22.65
CA GLY A 154 4.78 -15.23 23.24
C GLY A 154 3.53 -15.13 22.36
N LEU A 155 2.35 -15.16 22.97
CA LEU A 155 1.08 -15.15 22.21
C LEU A 155 0.59 -13.73 21.93
N CYS A 156 -0.22 -13.60 20.88
CA CYS A 156 -0.78 -12.32 20.46
C CYS A 156 -1.66 -11.68 21.56
N SER A 157 -2.32 -12.49 22.39
CA SER A 157 -3.18 -12.09 23.50
C SER A 157 -2.46 -11.80 24.82
N ASP A 158 -1.13 -11.92 24.89
CA ASP A 158 -0.39 -11.67 26.14
C ASP A 158 -0.53 -10.21 26.60
N PRO A 159 -0.48 -9.91 27.91
CA PRO A 159 -0.62 -8.54 28.42
C PRO A 159 0.44 -7.54 27.91
N LYS A 160 1.62 -8.05 27.51
CA LYS A 160 2.71 -7.30 26.87
C LYS A 160 2.48 -7.01 25.38
N THR A 161 1.53 -7.71 24.74
CA THR A 161 1.25 -7.65 23.31
C THR A 161 -0.11 -7.01 23.04
N LEU A 162 -1.20 -7.57 23.58
CA LEU A 162 -2.55 -7.01 23.47
C LEU A 162 -2.75 -5.98 24.56
N LEU A 163 -2.37 -4.74 24.28
CA LEU A 163 -2.35 -3.65 25.25
C LEU A 163 -3.78 -3.20 25.61
N ASP A 164 -4.64 -3.04 24.60
CA ASP A 164 -6.03 -2.61 24.78
C ASP A 164 -6.95 -3.06 23.63
N ALA A 165 -8.27 -2.94 23.82
CA ALA A 165 -9.28 -3.21 22.80
C ALA A 165 -10.46 -2.22 22.94
N HIS A 166 -10.89 -1.59 21.84
CA HIS A 166 -12.05 -0.72 21.82
C HIS A 166 -13.32 -1.54 21.55
N VAL A 167 -14.27 -1.52 22.49
CA VAL A 167 -15.44 -2.40 22.52
C VAL A 167 -16.74 -1.61 22.53
N VAL A 168 -17.69 -2.04 21.71
CA VAL A 168 -19.10 -1.65 21.76
C VAL A 168 -19.87 -2.69 22.57
N LEU A 169 -20.38 -2.29 23.73
CA LEU A 169 -21.10 -3.15 24.67
C LEU A 169 -22.60 -3.26 24.33
N PRO A 170 -23.31 -4.29 24.82
CA PRO A 170 -24.73 -4.54 24.48
C PRO A 170 -25.71 -3.47 24.97
N ASP A 171 -25.33 -2.72 26.01
CA ASP A 171 -26.05 -1.53 26.49
C ASP A 171 -25.86 -0.29 25.58
N GLY A 172 -24.96 -0.37 24.60
CA GLY A 172 -24.58 0.72 23.71
C GLY A 172 -23.44 1.60 24.23
N ARG A 173 -22.79 1.27 25.35
CA ARG A 173 -21.55 1.96 25.75
C ARG A 173 -20.40 1.61 24.80
N MET A 174 -19.53 2.57 24.56
CA MET A 174 -18.30 2.39 23.79
C MET A 174 -17.12 2.77 24.69
N LEU A 175 -16.14 1.88 24.84
CA LEU A 175 -15.00 2.09 25.73
C LEU A 175 -13.75 1.33 25.27
N TRP A 176 -12.60 1.78 25.74
CA TRP A 176 -11.37 1.00 25.74
C TRP A 176 -11.38 0.06 26.96
N ALA A 177 -11.11 -1.22 26.73
CA ALA A 177 -11.24 -2.28 27.72
C ALA A 177 -10.31 -2.11 28.94
N SER A 178 -9.20 -1.37 28.81
CA SER A 178 -8.37 -0.92 29.94
C SER A 178 -9.15 -0.20 31.05
N THR A 179 -10.27 0.46 30.72
CA THR A 179 -11.16 1.13 31.69
C THR A 179 -12.01 0.18 32.53
N GLU A 180 -12.19 -1.08 32.11
CA GLU A 180 -12.84 -2.14 32.89
C GLU A 180 -11.91 -3.38 32.89
N PRO A 181 -10.87 -3.46 33.77
CA PRO A 181 -9.80 -4.46 33.65
C PRO A 181 -10.22 -5.93 33.55
N GLU A 182 -11.34 -6.33 34.15
CA GLU A 182 -11.90 -7.68 34.01
C GLU A 182 -12.32 -8.01 32.56
N LEU A 183 -12.78 -7.01 31.79
CA LEU A 183 -13.09 -7.14 30.37
C LEU A 183 -11.80 -7.34 29.56
N LEU A 184 -10.79 -6.52 29.78
CA LEU A 184 -9.50 -6.66 29.09
C LEU A 184 -8.83 -8.01 29.40
N TRP A 185 -8.94 -8.50 30.65
CA TRP A 185 -8.52 -9.85 31.02
C TRP A 185 -9.30 -10.95 30.28
N ALA A 186 -10.64 -10.83 30.18
CA ALA A 186 -11.48 -11.80 29.49
C ALA A 186 -11.24 -11.83 27.97
N LEU A 187 -11.01 -10.68 27.34
CA LEU A 187 -10.66 -10.57 25.92
C LEU A 187 -9.30 -11.20 25.60
N ARG A 188 -8.40 -11.33 26.58
CA ARG A 188 -7.13 -12.04 26.43
C ARG A 188 -7.31 -13.56 26.57
N GLY A 189 -7.75 -14.21 25.49
CA GLY A 189 -7.83 -15.67 25.39
C GLY A 189 -9.14 -16.31 25.88
N GLY A 190 -10.14 -15.52 26.31
CA GLY A 190 -11.47 -16.00 26.69
C GLY A 190 -12.47 -16.09 25.54
N GLY A 191 -12.04 -15.78 24.31
CA GLY A 191 -12.87 -15.72 23.11
C GLY A 191 -13.70 -14.45 23.00
N GLY A 192 -14.75 -14.52 22.18
CA GLY A 192 -15.84 -13.54 22.15
C GLY A 192 -16.98 -13.91 23.11
N GLY A 193 -17.85 -12.94 23.38
CA GLY A 193 -18.90 -13.06 24.39
C GLY A 193 -19.19 -11.80 25.19
N PHE A 194 -18.52 -10.68 24.89
CA PHE A 194 -18.43 -9.53 25.80
C PHE A 194 -18.84 -8.19 25.16
N GLY A 195 -19.41 -8.22 23.94
CA GLY A 195 -19.60 -7.07 23.06
C GLY A 195 -18.86 -7.23 21.74
N VAL A 196 -18.84 -6.17 20.92
CA VAL A 196 -18.15 -6.14 19.62
C VAL A 196 -16.89 -5.30 19.70
N VAL A 197 -15.73 -5.92 19.51
CA VAL A 197 -14.46 -5.18 19.38
C VAL A 197 -14.41 -4.51 18.00
N SER A 198 -14.13 -3.21 17.95
CA SER A 198 -13.95 -2.45 16.71
C SER A 198 -12.49 -2.17 16.37
N ALA A 199 -11.60 -2.15 17.36
CA ALA A 199 -10.16 -2.01 17.17
C ALA A 199 -9.36 -2.61 18.35
N PHE A 200 -8.11 -2.98 18.12
CA PHE A 200 -7.14 -3.40 19.13
C PHE A 200 -5.95 -2.45 19.13
N LYS A 201 -5.40 -2.13 20.32
CA LYS A 201 -4.09 -1.50 20.44
C LYS A 201 -3.07 -2.56 20.85
N LEU A 202 -2.06 -2.76 20.01
CA LEU A 202 -1.05 -3.82 20.14
C LEU A 202 0.35 -3.23 20.24
N LYS A 203 1.28 -3.95 20.90
CA LYS A 203 2.72 -3.66 20.84
C LYS A 203 3.30 -4.12 19.50
N VAL A 204 4.19 -3.30 18.95
CA VAL A 204 4.98 -3.57 17.76
C VAL A 204 6.39 -4.06 18.14
N TYR A 205 6.96 -4.91 17.30
CA TYR A 205 8.25 -5.56 17.46
C TYR A 205 9.12 -5.30 16.21
N ARG A 206 10.44 -5.33 16.36
CA ARG A 206 11.36 -5.27 15.22
C ARG A 206 11.40 -6.61 14.52
N CYS A 207 11.42 -6.60 13.19
CA CYS A 207 11.33 -7.78 12.34
C CYS A 207 12.55 -7.84 11.41
N PRO A 208 13.38 -8.91 11.45
CA PRO A 208 14.38 -9.15 10.42
C PRO A 208 13.75 -9.15 9.03
N GLN A 209 14.42 -8.53 8.05
CA GLN A 209 13.92 -8.44 6.67
C GLN A 209 14.34 -9.64 5.79
N LYS A 210 15.17 -10.53 6.36
CA LYS A 210 15.52 -11.85 5.86
C LYS A 210 15.13 -12.85 6.94
N LEU A 211 14.12 -13.66 6.66
CA LEU A 211 13.64 -14.78 7.48
C LEU A 211 13.73 -16.02 6.59
N PHE A 212 14.42 -17.06 7.04
CA PHE A 212 14.54 -18.27 6.24
C PHE A 212 13.36 -19.20 6.55
N ALA A 213 12.56 -19.50 5.53
CA ALA A 213 11.33 -20.25 5.69
C ALA A 213 10.96 -21.02 4.43
N GLY A 214 10.08 -22.01 4.61
CA GLY A 214 9.49 -22.74 3.50
C GLY A 214 9.34 -24.22 3.79
N THR A 215 9.08 -24.99 2.75
CA THR A 215 8.65 -26.39 2.86
C THR A 215 9.79 -27.33 2.49
N ILE A 216 10.11 -28.28 3.36
CA ILE A 216 10.90 -29.47 3.02
C ILE A 216 9.90 -30.63 2.89
N ALA A 217 9.76 -31.22 1.71
CA ALA A 217 8.84 -32.34 1.46
C ALA A 217 9.56 -33.69 1.44
N PHE A 218 8.89 -34.76 1.89
CA PHE A 218 9.49 -36.07 2.11
C PHE A 218 8.66 -37.20 1.48
N PRO A 219 9.29 -38.23 0.88
CA PRO A 219 8.61 -39.40 0.38
C PRO A 219 8.08 -40.26 1.54
N LYS A 220 7.02 -41.04 1.28
CA LYS A 220 6.41 -41.95 2.27
C LYS A 220 7.38 -43.01 2.85
N THR A 221 8.49 -43.29 2.16
CA THR A 221 9.58 -44.14 2.66
C THR A 221 10.34 -43.51 3.83
N ALA A 222 10.48 -42.18 3.86
CA ALA A 222 11.29 -41.44 4.83
C ALA A 222 10.60 -41.19 6.18
N ILE A 223 9.30 -41.55 6.34
CA ILE A 223 8.48 -41.21 7.52
C ILE A 223 9.14 -41.59 8.85
N LYS A 224 9.84 -42.72 8.93
CA LYS A 224 10.56 -43.12 10.15
C LYS A 224 11.76 -42.21 10.47
N ALA A 225 12.53 -41.81 9.46
CA ALA A 225 13.65 -40.88 9.62
C ALA A 225 13.14 -39.47 10.02
N VAL A 226 12.06 -39.00 9.38
CA VAL A 226 11.39 -37.74 9.75
C VAL A 226 10.87 -37.82 11.19
N SER A 227 10.22 -38.90 11.60
CA SER A 227 9.69 -39.08 12.95
C SER A 227 10.79 -39.13 14.02
N GLN A 228 11.94 -39.74 13.72
CA GLN A 228 13.12 -39.72 14.58
C GLN A 228 13.71 -38.30 14.70
N GLY A 229 13.98 -37.64 13.57
CA GLY A 229 14.56 -36.29 13.55
C GLY A 229 13.66 -35.23 14.18
N VAL A 230 12.33 -35.36 14.03
CA VAL A 230 11.34 -34.51 14.73
C VAL A 230 11.41 -34.68 16.24
N SER A 231 11.55 -35.92 16.74
CA SER A 231 11.69 -36.20 18.19
C SER A 231 12.99 -35.63 18.74
N GLU A 232 14.11 -35.85 18.03
CA GLU A 232 15.41 -35.28 18.39
C GLU A 232 15.40 -33.75 18.37
N PHE A 233 14.88 -33.14 17.30
CA PHE A 233 14.75 -31.68 17.18
C PHE A 233 13.87 -31.08 18.28
N ALA A 234 12.69 -31.65 18.54
CA ALA A 234 11.80 -31.18 19.62
C ALA A 234 12.49 -31.25 21.00
N SER A 235 13.26 -32.30 21.28
CA SER A 235 13.99 -32.44 22.54
C SER A 235 15.05 -31.33 22.74
N ARG A 236 15.69 -30.87 21.66
CA ARG A 236 16.73 -29.83 21.64
C ARG A 236 16.23 -28.42 21.27
N LEU A 237 14.93 -28.22 21.09
CA LEU A 237 14.35 -26.93 20.71
C LEU A 237 14.37 -25.96 21.91
N THR A 238 15.48 -25.25 22.06
CA THR A 238 15.69 -24.20 23.07
C THR A 238 15.79 -22.80 22.48
N ASP A 239 15.97 -22.68 21.17
CA ASP A 239 16.06 -21.40 20.48
C ASP A 239 14.66 -20.80 20.24
N PRO A 240 14.33 -19.62 20.78
CA PRO A 240 13.04 -18.96 20.56
C PRO A 240 12.83 -18.43 19.13
N LYS A 241 13.85 -18.44 18.27
CA LYS A 241 13.80 -17.95 16.87
C LYS A 241 13.57 -19.04 15.84
N LEU A 242 13.55 -20.29 16.26
CA LEU A 242 13.22 -21.45 15.43
C LEU A 242 11.77 -21.90 15.68
N ALA A 243 11.05 -22.21 14.61
CA ALA A 243 9.76 -22.89 14.67
C ALA A 243 9.62 -23.86 13.49
N ALA A 244 8.84 -24.93 13.67
CA ALA A 244 8.60 -25.92 12.62
C ALA A 244 7.22 -26.55 12.71
N HIS A 245 6.56 -26.72 11.58
CA HIS A 245 5.28 -27.43 11.46
C HIS A 245 5.47 -28.73 10.68
N VAL A 246 5.33 -29.87 11.35
CA VAL A 246 5.33 -31.19 10.69
C VAL A 246 3.92 -31.45 10.19
N VAL A 247 3.73 -31.46 8.86
CA VAL A 247 2.44 -31.60 8.19
C VAL A 247 2.32 -32.99 7.57
N VAL A 248 1.25 -33.70 7.93
CA VAL A 248 0.81 -34.94 7.28
C VAL A 248 -0.46 -34.64 6.49
N MET A 249 -0.40 -34.78 5.17
CA MET A 249 -1.54 -34.60 4.26
C MET A 249 -1.35 -35.38 2.96
N ASN A 250 -2.41 -35.56 2.20
CA ASN A 250 -2.33 -36.04 0.82
C ASN A 250 -1.86 -34.89 -0.10
N PHE A 251 -0.74 -35.09 -0.80
CA PHE A 251 -0.15 -34.07 -1.70
C PHE A 251 -0.67 -34.21 -3.14
N ASP A 252 -1.04 -35.43 -3.55
CA ASP A 252 -1.55 -35.72 -4.89
C ASP A 252 -3.09 -35.63 -4.89
N PRO A 253 -3.73 -34.70 -5.62
CA PRO A 253 -5.19 -34.66 -5.70
C PRO A 253 -5.73 -35.95 -6.37
N PRO A 254 -6.74 -36.62 -5.78
CA PRO A 254 -7.20 -37.92 -6.28
C PRO A 254 -7.73 -37.82 -7.71
N THR A 255 -7.18 -38.68 -8.59
CA THR A 255 -7.40 -38.61 -10.04
C THR A 255 -8.68 -39.32 -10.51
N GLY A 256 -9.34 -40.07 -9.63
CA GLY A 256 -10.61 -40.74 -9.86
C GLY A 256 -11.20 -41.32 -8.57
N ALA A 257 -12.42 -41.86 -8.63
CA ALA A 257 -13.14 -42.36 -7.46
C ALA A 257 -12.50 -43.62 -6.81
N ASP A 258 -11.73 -44.38 -7.58
CA ASP A 258 -10.98 -45.56 -7.13
C ASP A 258 -9.57 -45.23 -6.63
N ASP A 259 -9.12 -43.99 -6.80
CA ASP A 259 -7.80 -43.55 -6.32
C ASP A 259 -7.77 -43.52 -4.78
N VAL A 260 -6.65 -43.93 -4.20
CA VAL A 260 -6.49 -44.06 -2.75
C VAL A 260 -5.51 -43.00 -2.26
N PRO A 261 -5.98 -41.94 -1.56
CA PRO A 261 -5.15 -40.87 -1.03
C PRO A 261 -3.96 -41.40 -0.21
N LYS A 262 -2.75 -40.96 -0.54
CA LYS A 262 -1.51 -41.39 0.10
C LYS A 262 -0.91 -40.21 0.86
N PRO A 263 -0.93 -40.21 2.21
CA PRO A 263 -0.28 -39.14 2.95
C PRO A 263 1.22 -39.11 2.66
N GLY A 264 1.69 -37.96 2.18
CA GLY A 264 3.10 -37.57 2.26
C GLY A 264 3.36 -36.86 3.60
N ILE A 265 4.60 -36.43 3.80
CA ILE A 265 4.97 -35.57 4.92
C ILE A 265 5.76 -34.38 4.40
N ALA A 266 5.54 -33.21 4.98
CA ALA A 266 6.44 -32.08 4.84
C ALA A 266 6.72 -31.44 6.20
N ILE A 267 7.81 -30.69 6.29
CA ILE A 267 8.10 -29.78 7.40
C ILE A 267 8.12 -28.36 6.83
N ASN A 268 7.24 -27.49 7.33
CA ASN A 268 7.40 -26.05 7.08
C ASN A 268 8.28 -25.48 8.18
N ILE A 269 9.47 -24.98 7.81
CA ILE A 269 10.44 -24.41 8.74
C ILE A 269 10.33 -22.89 8.81
N PHE A 270 10.79 -22.32 9.92
CA PHE A 270 10.98 -20.89 10.14
C PHE A 270 12.23 -20.65 11.00
N ASP A 271 13.10 -19.76 10.54
CA ASP A 271 14.28 -19.29 11.24
C ASP A 271 14.46 -17.78 11.08
N ALA A 272 14.41 -17.04 12.21
CA ALA A 272 14.59 -15.59 12.25
C ALA A 272 16.07 -15.12 12.24
N HIS A 273 17.04 -16.03 12.16
CA HIS A 273 18.46 -15.72 11.96
C HIS A 273 18.87 -15.64 10.47
N GLY A 274 18.10 -16.24 9.57
CA GLY A 274 18.40 -16.30 8.12
C GLY A 274 19.00 -17.63 7.66
N GLU A 275 19.30 -17.72 6.36
CA GLU A 275 19.55 -19.01 5.68
C GLU A 275 20.78 -19.78 6.20
N GLU A 276 21.86 -19.08 6.53
CA GLU A 276 23.10 -19.69 7.04
C GLU A 276 22.87 -20.48 8.35
N HIS A 277 22.05 -19.93 9.25
CA HIS A 277 21.69 -20.60 10.50
C HIS A 277 20.68 -21.72 10.26
N GLY A 278 19.67 -21.48 9.43
CA GLY A 278 18.62 -22.45 9.12
C GLY A 278 19.14 -23.72 8.45
N ARG A 279 20.21 -23.63 7.67
CA ARG A 279 20.92 -24.78 7.05
C ARG A 279 22.03 -25.38 7.91
N SER A 280 22.25 -24.88 9.13
CA SER A 280 23.26 -25.38 10.06
C SER A 280 22.78 -26.56 10.91
N GLU A 281 23.72 -27.20 11.62
CA GLU A 281 23.44 -28.23 12.65
C GLU A 281 22.54 -27.72 13.78
N LEU A 282 22.60 -26.41 14.09
CA LEU A 282 21.76 -25.79 15.12
C LEU A 282 20.31 -25.66 14.61
N GLY A 283 20.13 -25.28 13.35
CA GLY A 283 18.86 -25.23 12.65
C GLY A 283 18.41 -26.60 12.12
N PHE A 284 18.06 -26.61 10.83
CA PHE A 284 17.30 -27.67 10.17
C PHE A 284 18.13 -28.60 9.27
N LYS A 285 19.47 -28.60 9.37
CA LYS A 285 20.34 -29.51 8.58
C LYS A 285 19.88 -30.97 8.61
N TRP A 286 19.50 -31.46 9.77
CA TRP A 286 18.95 -32.80 9.99
C TRP A 286 17.76 -33.16 9.08
N ALA A 287 16.98 -32.18 8.64
CA ALA A 287 15.82 -32.37 7.77
C ALA A 287 16.21 -32.36 6.28
N PHE A 288 17.21 -31.55 5.90
CA PHE A 288 17.77 -31.54 4.54
C PHE A 288 18.58 -32.80 4.22
N ASP A 289 19.23 -33.41 5.23
CA ASP A 289 20.05 -34.62 5.09
C ASP A 289 19.24 -35.93 4.96
N ILE A 290 17.90 -35.89 5.08
CA ILE A 290 17.04 -37.09 4.96
C ILE A 290 16.93 -37.51 3.48
N GLU A 291 17.13 -38.81 3.23
CA GLU A 291 17.06 -39.37 1.88
C GLU A 291 15.71 -39.07 1.19
N GLY A 292 15.79 -38.40 0.03
CA GLY A 292 14.63 -37.99 -0.77
C GLY A 292 13.95 -36.69 -0.33
N ALA A 293 14.54 -35.92 0.60
CA ALA A 293 14.07 -34.57 0.93
C ALA A 293 14.06 -33.65 -0.31
N VAL A 294 12.96 -32.91 -0.50
CA VAL A 294 12.80 -31.90 -1.55
C VAL A 294 12.73 -30.53 -0.90
N ASP A 295 13.73 -29.69 -1.17
CA ASP A 295 13.86 -28.34 -0.62
C ASP A 295 13.04 -27.32 -1.43
N MET A 296 12.13 -26.62 -0.75
CA MET A 296 11.38 -25.46 -1.24
C MET A 296 11.45 -24.31 -0.19
N THR A 297 12.62 -24.13 0.42
CA THR A 297 12.93 -23.07 1.40
C THR A 297 13.67 -21.90 0.74
N GLN A 298 13.46 -20.69 1.28
CA GLN A 298 13.99 -19.44 0.73
C GLN A 298 14.02 -18.34 1.80
N GLU A 299 14.79 -17.28 1.58
CA GLU A 299 14.70 -16.07 2.40
C GLU A 299 13.52 -15.19 1.97
N LEU A 300 12.71 -14.77 2.94
CA LEU A 300 11.51 -13.96 2.76
C LEU A 300 11.41 -12.87 3.84
N ASN A 301 10.54 -11.88 3.62
CA ASN A 301 10.04 -11.04 4.69
C ASN A 301 8.82 -11.70 5.38
N ILE A 302 8.38 -11.19 6.53
CA ILE A 302 7.29 -11.82 7.32
C ILE A 302 5.98 -11.97 6.53
N ARG A 303 5.68 -11.04 5.61
CA ARG A 303 4.52 -11.14 4.73
C ARG A 303 4.66 -12.34 3.79
N GLY A 304 5.81 -12.51 3.13
CA GLY A 304 6.10 -13.67 2.29
C GLY A 304 6.02 -14.99 3.06
N VAL A 305 6.58 -15.06 4.27
CA VAL A 305 6.50 -16.24 5.15
C VAL A 305 5.04 -16.60 5.45
N ASN A 306 4.19 -15.63 5.76
CA ASN A 306 2.76 -15.85 5.95
C ASN A 306 2.05 -16.26 4.64
N GLU A 307 2.39 -15.63 3.51
CA GLU A 307 1.80 -15.93 2.19
C GLU A 307 2.08 -17.35 1.69
N LEU A 308 3.20 -18.00 2.06
CA LEU A 308 3.43 -19.43 1.79
C LEU A 308 2.28 -20.31 2.34
N THR A 309 1.73 -19.96 3.51
CA THR A 309 0.61 -20.68 4.12
C THR A 309 -0.75 -20.36 3.49
N ALA A 310 -0.84 -19.39 2.57
CA ALA A 310 -2.08 -19.10 1.85
C ALA A 310 -2.54 -20.28 0.97
N SER A 311 -1.61 -21.18 0.62
CA SER A 311 -1.87 -22.51 0.03
C SER A 311 -2.86 -23.35 0.86
N LEU A 312 -2.92 -23.19 2.19
CA LEU A 312 -3.89 -23.85 3.06
C LEU A 312 -5.35 -23.41 2.81
N ARG A 313 -5.59 -22.44 1.91
CA ARG A 313 -6.91 -22.18 1.32
C ARG A 313 -7.44 -23.31 0.44
N LEU A 314 -6.66 -24.36 0.12
CA LEU A 314 -7.11 -25.50 -0.68
C LEU A 314 -8.36 -26.23 -0.12
N GLY A 315 -8.65 -26.11 1.18
CA GLY A 315 -9.90 -26.60 1.78
C GLY A 315 -11.10 -25.64 1.70
N ALA A 316 -10.97 -24.46 1.09
CA ALA A 316 -11.98 -23.40 1.13
C ALA A 316 -13.18 -23.69 0.22
N GLY A 317 -14.20 -24.32 0.80
CA GLY A 317 -15.38 -24.82 0.09
C GLY A 317 -15.78 -26.22 0.56
N ASN A 318 -14.88 -26.93 1.26
CA ASN A 318 -15.15 -28.21 1.89
C ASN A 318 -15.96 -28.07 3.19
N VAL A 319 -16.57 -29.17 3.62
CA VAL A 319 -17.04 -29.36 4.99
C VAL A 319 -15.82 -29.74 5.82
N THR A 320 -15.38 -28.82 6.67
CA THR A 320 -14.14 -28.94 7.45
C THR A 320 -14.42 -28.76 8.94
N LEU A 321 -13.82 -29.61 9.77
CA LEU A 321 -13.82 -29.54 11.23
C LEU A 321 -12.37 -29.55 11.72
N LEU A 322 -12.09 -28.81 12.80
CA LEU A 322 -10.76 -28.61 13.33
C LEU A 322 -10.77 -28.76 14.85
N SER A 323 -9.77 -29.42 15.43
CA SER A 323 -9.50 -29.45 16.87
C SER A 323 -8.01 -29.25 17.12
N SER A 324 -7.63 -28.59 18.22
CA SER A 324 -6.23 -28.26 18.55
C SER A 324 -5.82 -28.72 19.95
N PRO A 325 -5.61 -30.04 20.17
CA PRO A 325 -4.87 -30.55 21.32
C PRO A 325 -3.53 -29.84 21.58
N LEU A 326 -3.15 -29.79 22.86
CA LEU A 326 -1.81 -29.44 23.33
C LEU A 326 -1.05 -30.72 23.67
N VAL A 327 0.27 -30.74 23.47
CA VAL A 327 1.11 -31.93 23.68
C VAL A 327 2.34 -31.56 24.49
N ASP A 328 2.62 -32.30 25.56
CA ASP A 328 3.79 -32.01 26.41
C ASP A 328 5.10 -32.25 25.64
N PHE A 329 6.10 -31.39 25.83
CA PHE A 329 7.39 -31.46 25.11
C PHE A 329 8.01 -32.87 25.16
N ASP A 330 8.02 -33.47 26.35
CA ASP A 330 8.61 -34.81 26.58
C ASP A 330 7.77 -35.96 26.01
N SER A 331 6.63 -35.68 25.37
CA SER A 331 5.75 -36.68 24.73
C SER A 331 5.99 -36.85 23.22
N ILE A 332 6.88 -36.07 22.60
CA ILE A 332 7.22 -36.22 21.17
C ILE A 332 8.28 -37.33 21.01
N ASP A 333 7.84 -38.59 21.13
CA ASP A 333 8.70 -39.75 20.89
C ASP A 333 8.95 -40.03 19.40
N SER A 334 9.92 -40.90 19.09
CA SER A 334 10.33 -41.21 17.71
C SER A 334 9.27 -41.90 16.84
N ASN A 335 8.13 -42.32 17.40
CA ASN A 335 6.98 -42.83 16.64
C ASN A 335 5.82 -41.82 16.58
N PHE A 336 5.96 -40.61 17.11
CA PHE A 336 4.87 -39.62 17.17
C PHE A 336 4.33 -39.27 15.78
N VAL A 337 5.21 -38.97 14.82
CA VAL A 337 4.80 -38.64 13.44
C VAL A 337 4.28 -39.87 12.71
N VAL A 338 4.82 -41.07 13.00
CA VAL A 338 4.25 -42.35 12.51
C VAL A 338 2.80 -42.51 12.95
N ARG A 339 2.46 -42.17 14.21
CA ARG A 339 1.08 -42.22 14.72
C ARG A 339 0.18 -41.13 14.12
N MET A 340 0.72 -39.95 13.78
CA MET A 340 0.00 -38.94 12.99
C MET A 340 -0.40 -39.51 11.61
N THR A 341 0.53 -40.15 10.89
CA THR A 341 0.23 -40.80 9.60
C THR A 341 -0.78 -41.93 9.75
N GLN A 342 -0.62 -42.81 10.75
CA GLN A 342 -1.58 -43.89 11.00
C GLN A 342 -2.99 -43.38 11.33
N PHE A 343 -3.11 -42.26 12.05
CA PHE A 343 -4.42 -41.64 12.28
C PHE A 343 -5.01 -41.04 11.00
N TYR A 344 -4.20 -40.42 10.13
CA TYR A 344 -4.64 -39.93 8.82
C TYR A 344 -5.20 -41.08 7.97
N GLU A 345 -4.45 -42.18 7.86
CA GLU A 345 -4.84 -43.36 7.10
C GLU A 345 -6.14 -43.96 7.64
N GLN A 346 -6.27 -44.11 8.96
CA GLN A 346 -7.51 -44.58 9.60
C GLN A 346 -8.71 -43.65 9.38
N ALA A 347 -8.51 -42.34 9.22
CA ALA A 347 -9.58 -41.41 8.88
C ALA A 347 -10.04 -41.59 7.42
N VAL A 348 -9.11 -41.78 6.48
CA VAL A 348 -9.41 -42.06 5.07
C VAL A 348 -10.02 -43.45 4.87
N GLU A 349 -9.61 -44.45 5.68
CA GLU A 349 -10.25 -45.77 5.72
C GLU A 349 -11.69 -45.70 6.28
N ALA A 350 -11.93 -44.89 7.32
CA ALA A 350 -13.26 -44.67 7.88
C ALA A 350 -14.18 -43.92 6.92
N ASN A 351 -13.66 -42.99 6.12
CA ASN A 351 -14.35 -42.40 4.97
C ASN A 351 -13.37 -41.84 3.93
N ARG A 352 -13.39 -42.40 2.70
CA ARG A 352 -12.46 -41.99 1.62
C ARG A 352 -12.50 -40.49 1.32
N ALA A 353 -13.66 -39.83 1.48
CA ALA A 353 -13.81 -38.41 1.20
C ALA A 353 -12.94 -37.52 2.12
N LEU A 354 -12.55 -38.02 3.30
CA LEU A 354 -11.63 -37.33 4.21
C LEU A 354 -10.20 -37.23 3.67
N GLY A 355 -9.84 -37.96 2.61
CA GLY A 355 -8.53 -37.76 1.95
C GLY A 355 -8.43 -36.46 1.14
N THR A 356 -9.52 -35.70 0.99
CA THR A 356 -9.58 -34.44 0.23
C THR A 356 -9.85 -33.24 1.15
N GLY A 357 -8.76 -32.63 1.65
CA GLY A 357 -8.82 -31.44 2.49
C GLY A 357 -8.62 -31.66 3.99
N SER A 358 -8.38 -32.91 4.43
CA SER A 358 -7.83 -33.19 5.76
C SER A 358 -6.32 -32.99 5.80
N LEU A 359 -5.80 -32.54 6.94
CA LEU A 359 -4.38 -32.46 7.26
C LEU A 359 -4.15 -32.52 8.79
N ILE A 360 -3.01 -33.03 9.21
CA ILE A 360 -2.59 -33.06 10.62
C ILE A 360 -1.29 -32.27 10.73
N ILE A 361 -1.19 -31.36 11.70
CA ILE A 361 -0.01 -30.52 11.92
C ILE A 361 0.48 -30.69 13.36
N LEU A 362 1.74 -31.08 13.54
CA LEU A 362 2.44 -30.88 14.82
C LEU A 362 3.25 -29.58 14.72
N GLU A 363 2.88 -28.59 15.53
CA GLU A 363 3.58 -27.32 15.65
C GLU A 363 4.60 -27.41 16.80
N LEU A 364 5.88 -27.42 16.45
CA LEU A 364 6.99 -27.34 17.39
C LEU A 364 7.23 -25.87 17.74
N LEU A 365 7.29 -25.60 19.04
CA LEU A 365 7.28 -24.26 19.66
C LEU A 365 8.45 -24.12 20.63
N GLY A 366 8.86 -22.88 20.92
CA GLY A 366 9.77 -22.59 22.02
C GLY A 366 9.12 -22.89 23.38
N LYS A 367 9.91 -23.29 24.38
CA LYS A 367 9.40 -23.71 25.70
C LYS A 367 8.56 -22.63 26.39
N ASP A 368 8.92 -21.36 26.20
CA ASP A 368 8.22 -20.24 26.83
C ASP A 368 7.00 -19.73 26.04
N THR A 369 6.70 -20.27 24.84
CA THR A 369 5.62 -19.76 23.96
C THR A 369 4.26 -19.69 24.65
N LEU A 370 3.91 -20.68 25.48
CA LEU A 370 2.61 -20.71 26.17
C LEU A 370 2.67 -20.06 27.56
N THR A 371 3.77 -20.19 28.30
CA THR A 371 3.99 -19.61 29.65
C THR A 371 4.34 -18.12 29.65
N SER A 372 4.59 -17.56 28.47
CA SER A 372 4.91 -16.16 28.12
C SER A 372 4.05 -15.06 28.75
N SER A 373 2.88 -15.38 29.29
CA SER A 373 1.95 -14.48 29.97
C SER A 373 2.44 -13.98 31.34
N GLY A 374 3.39 -14.70 31.96
CA GLY A 374 3.87 -14.44 33.31
C GLY A 374 3.05 -15.07 34.44
N GLY A 375 1.97 -15.82 34.14
CA GLY A 375 1.27 -16.62 35.14
C GLY A 375 -0.18 -16.99 34.80
N ALA A 376 -0.69 -18.02 35.48
CA ALA A 376 -2.00 -18.63 35.25
C ALA A 376 -3.19 -17.66 35.27
N THR A 377 -3.08 -16.56 36.01
CA THR A 377 -4.14 -15.58 36.22
C THR A 377 -4.04 -14.35 35.31
N MET A 378 -2.99 -14.24 34.47
CA MET A 378 -2.69 -13.04 33.67
C MET A 378 -3.56 -12.90 32.41
N THR A 379 -4.07 -14.01 31.90
CA THR A 379 -5.00 -14.12 30.77
C THR A 379 -6.13 -15.09 31.10
N ALA A 380 -7.27 -15.01 30.42
CA ALA A 380 -8.42 -15.87 30.69
C ALA A 380 -8.10 -17.36 30.48
N TRP A 381 -7.44 -17.71 29.38
CA TRP A 381 -6.84 -19.03 29.20
C TRP A 381 -5.50 -19.11 29.98
N PRO A 382 -5.34 -20.04 30.95
CA PRO A 382 -4.28 -19.93 31.96
C PRO A 382 -2.87 -20.34 31.50
N ARG A 383 -2.73 -21.28 30.55
CA ARG A 383 -1.44 -21.70 29.93
C ARG A 383 -0.28 -21.91 30.92
N THR A 384 -0.35 -22.97 31.74
CA THR A 384 0.52 -23.12 32.92
C THR A 384 1.83 -23.88 32.72
N LYS A 385 2.11 -24.42 31.52
CA LYS A 385 3.31 -25.20 31.22
C LYS A 385 3.73 -25.13 29.74
N PRO A 386 5.01 -25.42 29.40
CA PRO A 386 5.45 -25.63 28.02
C PRO A 386 4.70 -26.79 27.37
N GLN A 387 4.05 -26.54 26.22
CA GLN A 387 3.45 -27.56 25.36
C GLN A 387 3.59 -27.15 23.88
N HIS A 388 3.60 -28.14 22.99
CA HIS A 388 3.40 -28.02 21.55
C HIS A 388 1.90 -28.03 21.20
N VAL A 389 1.55 -27.72 19.95
CA VAL A 389 0.16 -27.81 19.45
C VAL A 389 0.07 -28.88 18.37
N LEU A 390 -0.92 -29.77 18.50
CA LEU A 390 -1.29 -30.74 17.47
C LEU A 390 -2.61 -30.28 16.85
N GLN A 391 -2.58 -29.67 15.66
CA GLN A 391 -3.80 -29.35 14.92
C GLN A 391 -4.30 -30.57 14.14
N LEU A 392 -5.58 -30.85 14.29
CA LEU A 392 -6.29 -31.94 13.62
C LEU A 392 -7.35 -31.32 12.71
N VAL A 393 -7.11 -31.29 11.40
CA VAL A 393 -8.06 -30.78 10.40
C VAL A 393 -8.62 -31.97 9.64
N LEU A 394 -9.91 -32.23 9.78
CA LEU A 394 -10.61 -33.24 8.99
C LEU A 394 -11.64 -32.56 8.10
N GLY A 395 -11.56 -32.81 6.78
CA GLY A 395 -12.41 -32.15 5.80
C GLY A 395 -12.71 -33.03 4.58
N HIS A 396 -13.88 -32.79 3.98
CA HIS A 396 -14.38 -33.49 2.79
C HIS A 396 -15.19 -32.55 1.86
N PRO A 397 -15.34 -32.88 0.57
CA PRO A 397 -16.22 -32.13 -0.34
C PRO A 397 -17.68 -32.08 0.16
N PRO A 398 -18.46 -31.02 -0.11
CA PRO A 398 -19.84 -30.89 0.37
C PRO A 398 -20.81 -31.97 -0.13
N GLU A 399 -20.58 -32.49 -1.33
CA GLU A 399 -21.40 -33.53 -1.98
C GLU A 399 -21.07 -34.94 -1.50
N ALA A 400 -20.10 -35.11 -0.58
CA ALA A 400 -19.64 -36.42 -0.13
C ALA A 400 -20.46 -36.96 1.05
N ASP A 401 -20.77 -38.26 1.01
CA ASP A 401 -21.48 -39.00 2.06
C ASP A 401 -20.59 -39.19 3.30
N SER A 402 -20.55 -38.17 4.16
CA SER A 402 -19.77 -38.12 5.40
C SER A 402 -20.54 -37.29 6.44
N SER A 403 -20.77 -37.86 7.63
CA SER A 403 -21.55 -37.20 8.68
C SER A 403 -20.67 -36.37 9.62
N THR A 404 -21.24 -35.32 10.20
CA THR A 404 -20.56 -34.46 11.18
C THR A 404 -20.19 -35.25 12.44
N GLU A 405 -21.04 -36.19 12.83
CA GLU A 405 -20.90 -37.08 13.98
C GLU A 405 -19.72 -38.05 13.82
N LEU A 406 -19.49 -38.57 12.60
CA LEU A 406 -18.32 -39.40 12.30
C LEU A 406 -17.03 -38.61 12.49
N VAL A 407 -16.96 -37.40 11.93
CA VAL A 407 -15.77 -36.55 12.00
C VAL A 407 -15.49 -36.08 13.44
N LEU A 408 -16.52 -35.70 14.19
CA LEU A 408 -16.38 -35.39 15.62
C LEU A 408 -15.89 -36.61 16.42
N GLY A 409 -16.45 -37.79 16.19
CA GLY A 409 -16.04 -39.03 16.84
C GLY A 409 -14.64 -39.54 16.44
N LEU A 410 -14.06 -39.02 15.35
CA LEU A 410 -12.64 -39.17 15.00
C LEU A 410 -11.77 -38.14 15.73
N LEU A 411 -12.16 -36.86 15.73
CA LEU A 411 -11.45 -35.76 16.42
C LEU A 411 -11.37 -35.96 17.95
N GLU A 412 -12.38 -36.57 18.56
CA GLU A 412 -12.39 -36.95 19.98
C GLU A 412 -11.29 -37.97 20.32
N LYS A 413 -11.02 -38.92 19.42
CA LYS A 413 -10.15 -40.09 19.66
C LYS A 413 -8.73 -39.93 19.10
N ALA A 414 -8.53 -38.98 18.20
CA ALA A 414 -7.24 -38.63 17.63
C ALA A 414 -6.14 -38.29 18.68
N PRO A 415 -6.42 -37.50 19.75
CA PRO A 415 -5.36 -36.97 20.60
C PRO A 415 -4.67 -38.07 21.40
N THR A 416 -5.44 -39.01 21.96
CA THR A 416 -4.92 -40.16 22.72
C THR A 416 -4.37 -41.27 21.82
N LYS A 417 -4.81 -41.38 20.56
CA LYS A 417 -4.17 -42.23 19.54
C LYS A 417 -2.77 -41.72 19.15
N ILE A 418 -2.60 -40.42 18.98
CA ILE A 418 -1.34 -39.80 18.55
C ILE A 418 -0.40 -39.57 19.74
N CYS A 419 -0.94 -39.16 20.89
CA CYS A 419 -0.22 -38.95 22.15
C CYS A 419 -0.92 -39.72 23.29
N PRO A 420 -0.48 -40.93 23.64
CA PRO A 420 -1.08 -41.72 24.73
C PRO A 420 -1.07 -41.06 26.12
N ALA A 421 -0.30 -39.98 26.31
CA ALA A 421 -0.22 -39.20 27.56
C ALA A 421 -1.11 -37.93 27.57
N HIS A 422 -1.86 -37.67 26.49
CA HIS A 422 -2.76 -36.52 26.35
C HIS A 422 -3.90 -36.57 27.38
N LYS A 423 -4.25 -35.40 27.94
CA LYS A 423 -5.28 -35.26 28.98
C LYS A 423 -6.46 -34.42 28.48
N PRO A 424 -7.71 -34.67 28.94
CA PRO A 424 -8.90 -33.95 28.47
C PRO A 424 -8.88 -32.42 28.64
N ASN A 425 -8.02 -31.88 29.51
CA ASN A 425 -7.84 -30.44 29.73
C ASN A 425 -6.80 -29.78 28.79
N GLU A 426 -6.08 -30.56 27.99
CA GLU A 426 -4.94 -30.11 27.18
C GLU A 426 -5.41 -29.75 25.75
N TYR A 427 -6.12 -28.62 25.64
CA TYR A 427 -6.60 -28.06 24.36
C TYR A 427 -6.37 -26.54 24.27
N TRP A 428 -6.09 -26.06 23.06
CA TRP A 428 -6.16 -24.65 22.72
C TRP A 428 -7.64 -24.21 22.70
N PRO A 429 -8.02 -23.03 23.25
CA PRO A 429 -9.43 -22.65 23.46
C PRO A 429 -10.19 -22.23 22.20
N ALA A 430 -9.62 -22.44 21.01
CA ALA A 430 -10.23 -22.13 19.71
C ALA A 430 -10.67 -23.44 19.06
N PHE A 431 -11.80 -23.41 18.35
CA PHE A 431 -12.34 -24.60 17.67
C PHE A 431 -12.69 -25.74 18.66
N LEU A 432 -13.20 -25.39 19.84
CA LEU A 432 -13.74 -26.34 20.80
C LEU A 432 -15.15 -26.83 20.39
N HIS A 433 -15.44 -28.08 20.74
CA HIS A 433 -16.65 -28.86 20.45
C HIS A 433 -17.29 -29.37 21.74
N GLU A 434 -18.47 -29.98 21.63
CA GLU A 434 -19.29 -30.40 22.78
C GLU A 434 -18.69 -31.53 23.62
N PHE A 435 -17.67 -32.24 23.12
CA PHE A 435 -16.93 -33.28 23.87
C PHE A 435 -15.79 -32.73 24.74
N GLN A 436 -15.55 -31.41 24.75
CA GLN A 436 -14.46 -30.77 25.49
C GLN A 436 -14.99 -29.97 26.69
N ASP A 437 -14.56 -30.33 27.90
CA ASP A 437 -14.97 -29.68 29.13
C ASP A 437 -14.26 -28.32 29.32
N LEU A 438 -15.02 -27.24 29.13
CA LEU A 438 -14.55 -25.87 29.31
C LEU A 438 -14.04 -25.59 30.73
N SER A 439 -14.60 -26.24 31.76
CA SER A 439 -14.17 -26.05 33.14
C SER A 439 -12.79 -26.64 33.41
N GLN A 440 -12.41 -27.69 32.67
CA GLN A 440 -11.08 -28.28 32.71
C GLN A 440 -10.06 -27.45 31.93
N ILE A 441 -10.43 -26.94 30.74
CA ILE A 441 -9.54 -26.15 29.86
C ILE A 441 -9.22 -24.76 30.45
N PHE A 442 -10.22 -24.08 31.03
CA PHE A 442 -10.01 -22.78 31.71
C PHE A 442 -9.62 -22.94 33.19
N GLY A 443 -9.89 -24.09 33.81
CA GLY A 443 -9.44 -24.43 35.16
C GLY A 443 -9.86 -23.39 36.20
N PRO A 444 -8.94 -22.89 37.07
CA PRO A 444 -9.24 -21.87 38.06
C PRO A 444 -9.85 -20.57 37.51
N ASN A 445 -9.65 -20.27 36.23
CA ASN A 445 -10.17 -19.07 35.59
C ASN A 445 -11.64 -19.23 35.11
N TYR A 446 -12.18 -20.46 35.08
CA TYR A 446 -13.47 -20.76 34.47
C TYR A 446 -14.64 -19.96 35.06
N GLU A 447 -14.86 -20.02 36.38
CA GLU A 447 -16.00 -19.31 37.00
C GLU A 447 -15.83 -17.78 36.97
N ARG A 448 -14.59 -17.26 36.96
CA ARG A 448 -14.32 -15.82 36.74
C ARG A 448 -14.71 -15.41 35.32
N LEU A 449 -14.26 -16.16 34.31
CA LEU A 449 -14.59 -15.92 32.90
C LEU A 449 -16.10 -16.04 32.65
N ARG A 450 -16.75 -17.04 33.26
CA ARG A 450 -18.19 -17.25 33.24
C ARG A 450 -18.96 -16.07 33.82
N HIS A 451 -18.61 -15.63 35.03
CA HIS A 451 -19.22 -14.47 35.69
C HIS A 451 -19.08 -13.20 34.84
N ILE A 452 -17.91 -12.98 34.24
CA ILE A 452 -17.66 -11.84 33.34
C ILE A 452 -18.50 -11.96 32.05
N LYS A 453 -18.64 -13.16 31.47
CA LYS A 453 -19.51 -13.37 30.30
C LYS A 453 -20.98 -13.10 30.65
N THR A 454 -21.47 -13.57 31.80
CA THR A 454 -22.82 -13.25 32.28
C THR A 454 -23.01 -11.76 32.60
N LYS A 455 -21.97 -11.02 33.04
CA LYS A 455 -22.05 -9.57 33.26
C LYS A 455 -22.33 -8.81 31.96
N TYR A 456 -21.60 -9.14 30.88
CA TYR A 456 -21.70 -8.39 29.61
C TYR A 456 -22.77 -8.95 28.66
N ASP A 457 -22.95 -10.27 28.61
CA ASP A 457 -23.97 -10.94 27.80
C ASP A 457 -24.91 -11.84 28.65
N PRO A 458 -25.77 -11.24 29.51
CA PRO A 458 -26.63 -11.97 30.46
C PRO A 458 -27.76 -12.79 29.82
N LYS A 459 -27.91 -12.75 28.48
CA LYS A 459 -28.98 -13.44 27.75
C LYS A 459 -28.47 -14.52 26.78
N ASP A 460 -27.15 -14.68 26.66
CA ASP A 460 -26.49 -15.44 25.57
C ASP A 460 -26.88 -14.88 24.17
N ARG A 461 -26.57 -13.60 23.99
CA ARG A 461 -26.92 -12.64 22.93
C ARG A 461 -26.81 -13.13 21.50
N GLY A 462 -25.74 -13.86 21.23
CA GLY A 462 -25.21 -14.08 19.87
C GLY A 462 -23.84 -13.44 19.62
N PHE A 463 -23.05 -13.08 20.64
CA PHE A 463 -21.59 -12.84 20.47
C PHE A 463 -20.79 -14.14 20.28
N SER A 464 -21.41 -15.12 19.63
CA SER A 464 -20.84 -16.38 19.21
C SER A 464 -19.63 -16.11 18.32
N SER A 465 -18.48 -16.58 18.77
CA SER A 465 -17.19 -16.49 18.09
C SER A 465 -16.65 -17.91 17.88
N CYS A 466 -15.35 -18.09 17.64
CA CYS A 466 -14.75 -19.38 17.30
C CYS A 466 -14.75 -20.43 18.44
N ILE A 467 -15.43 -20.17 19.55
CA ILE A 467 -15.65 -21.11 20.66
C ILE A 467 -17.15 -21.43 20.73
N GLN A 468 -17.55 -22.70 20.57
CA GLN A 468 -18.93 -23.15 20.80
C GLN A 468 -19.24 -23.19 22.31
N THR A 469 -19.35 -22.03 22.96
CA THR A 469 -19.69 -21.94 24.39
C THR A 469 -21.19 -22.14 24.67
N GLY A 470 -21.81 -23.19 24.12
CA GLY A 470 -23.23 -23.51 24.32
C GLY A 470 -23.61 -23.94 25.76
N GLN A 471 -22.68 -23.83 26.71
CA GLN A 471 -22.83 -24.29 28.09
C GLN A 471 -22.31 -23.32 29.17
N LEU A 472 -21.75 -22.15 28.83
CA LEU A 472 -21.29 -21.20 29.88
C LEU A 472 -22.46 -20.59 30.67
N THR A 473 -23.65 -20.55 30.08
CA THR A 473 -24.85 -19.84 30.57
C THR A 473 -25.93 -20.76 31.14
N THR A 474 -25.91 -22.05 30.82
CA THR A 474 -27.02 -22.97 31.13
C THR A 474 -26.91 -23.61 32.51
N ILE A 475 -28.04 -23.71 33.19
CA ILE A 475 -28.24 -24.53 34.40
C ILE A 475 -28.93 -25.82 33.93
N PRO A 476 -28.46 -27.02 34.32
CA PRO A 476 -29.12 -28.27 33.94
C PRO A 476 -30.50 -28.37 34.60
N PHE A 477 -31.56 -28.54 33.80
CA PHE A 477 -32.95 -28.49 34.26
C PHE A 477 -33.74 -29.78 33.93
N SER A 478 -33.58 -30.80 34.76
CA SER A 478 -34.43 -32.00 34.91
C SER A 478 -34.07 -32.67 36.25
N THR A 479 -34.93 -33.29 37.07
CA THR A 479 -36.35 -33.73 37.04
C THR A 479 -36.97 -33.46 38.46
N LEU A 480 -38.23 -33.74 38.88
CA LEU A 480 -39.49 -34.36 38.39
C LEU A 480 -40.69 -33.57 39.03
N PRO A 481 -41.94 -33.67 38.54
CA PRO A 481 -43.17 -33.13 39.18
C PRO A 481 -43.87 -34.19 40.10
N PRO A 482 -45.05 -33.96 40.74
CA PRO A 482 -45.92 -32.76 40.78
C PRO A 482 -46.44 -32.31 42.19
N SER A 483 -47.34 -31.30 42.15
CA SER A 483 -48.47 -31.01 43.07
C SER A 483 -48.34 -30.26 44.42
N THR A 484 -49.44 -29.55 44.74
CA THR A 484 -49.95 -29.06 46.05
C THR A 484 -49.33 -27.86 46.80
N MET A 485 -50.06 -26.73 46.74
CA MET A 485 -50.54 -25.88 47.85
C MET A 485 -49.61 -25.17 48.87
N SER A 486 -49.79 -23.83 48.92
CA SER A 486 -49.87 -22.92 50.10
C SER A 486 -48.74 -22.91 51.16
N ASN A 487 -48.22 -21.75 51.62
CA ASN A 487 -48.98 -20.66 52.25
C ASN A 487 -48.23 -19.29 52.37
N LEU A 488 -49.02 -18.28 52.77
CA LEU A 488 -48.72 -17.00 53.45
C LEU A 488 -47.56 -17.03 54.48
N ALA A 489 -46.88 -15.94 54.93
CA ALA A 489 -46.72 -14.49 54.59
C ALA A 489 -45.66 -13.93 55.62
N PRO A 490 -45.59 -12.64 56.06
CA PRO A 490 -45.98 -11.31 55.52
C PRO A 490 -44.90 -10.17 55.64
N SER A 491 -45.19 -8.98 55.08
CA SER A 491 -44.82 -7.61 55.58
C SER A 491 -43.35 -7.13 55.64
N ALA A 492 -42.99 -5.83 55.54
CA ALA A 492 -43.67 -4.60 55.05
C ALA A 492 -42.68 -3.39 54.95
N PHE A 493 -43.22 -2.18 54.65
CA PHE A 493 -42.63 -0.82 54.62
C PHE A 493 -41.86 -0.38 53.34
N ARG A 494 -41.96 0.88 52.86
CA ARG A 494 -43.11 1.84 52.78
C ARG A 494 -42.70 3.09 51.95
N GLN A 495 -43.65 3.69 51.20
CA GLN A 495 -43.64 5.10 50.74
C GLN A 495 -42.48 5.52 49.78
N ALA A 496 -42.45 6.67 49.07
CA ALA A 496 -43.44 7.63 48.53
C ALA A 496 -42.70 8.69 47.64
N LEU A 497 -43.28 9.45 46.69
CA LEU A 497 -44.54 9.43 45.92
C LEU A 497 -44.47 10.45 44.75
N ARG A 498 -45.28 10.24 43.68
CA ARG A 498 -45.67 11.20 42.60
C ARG A 498 -44.57 11.61 41.58
N ALA A 499 -44.86 12.27 40.44
CA ALA A 499 -45.89 12.12 39.39
C ALA A 499 -46.18 13.44 38.63
N CYS A 500 -45.87 13.44 37.32
CA CYS A 500 -46.65 14.08 36.23
C CYS A 500 -46.84 15.62 36.13
N PRO A 501 -47.28 16.14 34.95
CA PRO A 501 -46.87 17.48 34.46
C PRO A 501 -48.04 18.48 34.27
N ARG A 502 -47.76 19.69 33.73
CA ARG A 502 -48.75 20.45 32.95
C ARG A 502 -48.20 21.52 31.98
N ARG A 503 -48.73 21.45 30.75
CA ARG A 503 -49.08 22.48 29.75
C ARG A 503 -48.69 23.94 29.99
N CYS A 504 -48.18 24.59 28.92
CA CYS A 504 -48.87 25.63 28.11
C CYS A 504 -47.99 26.02 26.91
N SER A 505 -48.42 26.67 25.82
CA SER A 505 -49.67 26.61 25.02
C SER A 505 -49.52 27.59 23.83
N SER A 506 -49.75 27.14 22.58
CA SER A 506 -50.03 27.94 21.36
C SER A 506 -49.16 29.16 21.00
N VAL A 507 -48.70 29.23 19.74
CA VAL A 507 -49.13 30.24 18.73
C VAL A 507 -48.53 29.92 17.36
N ARG A 508 -49.29 30.16 16.28
CA ARG A 508 -48.83 30.41 14.90
C ARG A 508 -49.35 31.79 14.49
N PRO A 509 -48.62 32.55 13.65
CA PRO A 509 -49.18 32.79 12.32
C PRO A 509 -48.15 32.77 11.17
N ALA A 510 -48.68 32.97 9.96
CA ALA A 510 -48.06 32.78 8.65
C ALA A 510 -46.89 33.71 8.26
N ALA A 511 -46.18 33.29 7.21
CA ALA A 511 -45.46 34.16 6.26
C ALA A 511 -45.67 33.65 4.82
N HIS A 512 -45.48 34.53 3.83
CA HIS A 512 -45.98 34.33 2.45
C HIS A 512 -45.15 33.40 1.55
N ARG A 513 -45.82 32.80 0.55
CA ARG A 513 -45.20 32.43 -0.73
C ARG A 513 -44.92 33.69 -1.55
N ILE A 514 -43.70 33.84 -2.05
CA ILE A 514 -43.38 34.59 -3.28
C ILE A 514 -42.49 33.68 -4.13
N ALA A 515 -42.73 33.63 -5.44
CA ALA A 515 -41.94 32.83 -6.38
C ALA A 515 -40.92 33.71 -7.11
N ALA A 516 -39.69 33.21 -7.24
CA ALA A 516 -38.66 33.73 -8.12
C ALA A 516 -38.02 32.54 -8.87
N ALA A 517 -37.60 32.73 -10.12
CA ALA A 517 -37.39 31.63 -11.05
C ALA A 517 -35.93 31.45 -11.50
N ARG A 518 -35.57 30.18 -11.74
CA ARG A 518 -34.48 29.68 -12.62
C ARG A 518 -33.07 30.25 -12.43
N ARG A 519 -32.13 29.34 -12.12
CA ARG A 519 -31.03 29.02 -13.06
C ARG A 519 -30.66 27.54 -12.91
N CYS A 520 -30.75 26.79 -14.01
CA CYS A 520 -30.16 25.46 -14.09
C CYS A 520 -28.69 25.62 -14.51
N TYR A 521 -27.81 24.77 -14.00
CA TYR A 521 -26.51 24.50 -14.63
C TYR A 521 -26.55 23.13 -15.32
N ALA A 522 -25.65 22.94 -16.28
CA ALA A 522 -25.84 21.97 -17.36
C ALA A 522 -25.59 20.51 -16.97
N SER A 523 -26.31 19.62 -17.64
CA SER A 523 -26.01 18.20 -17.73
C SER A 523 -24.73 17.93 -18.53
N GLU A 524 -24.20 16.73 -18.39
CA GLU A 524 -23.00 16.23 -19.08
C GLU A 524 -23.01 16.51 -20.59
N SER A 525 -21.89 17.03 -21.11
CA SER A 525 -21.68 17.19 -22.55
C SER A 525 -21.12 15.91 -23.16
N LYS A 526 -21.90 15.24 -24.01
CA LYS A 526 -21.44 14.09 -24.81
C LYS A 526 -20.31 14.53 -25.76
N PRO A 527 -19.15 13.84 -25.78
CA PRO A 527 -18.16 14.04 -26.83
C PRO A 527 -18.65 13.39 -28.13
N ALA A 528 -18.77 14.18 -29.21
CA ALA A 528 -19.14 13.66 -30.53
C ALA A 528 -18.46 14.44 -31.66
N ARG A 529 -17.49 13.77 -32.31
CA ARG A 529 -16.86 14.10 -33.62
C ARG A 529 -16.10 15.44 -33.73
N ALA A 530 -14.76 15.33 -33.75
CA ALA A 530 -13.92 16.06 -34.73
C ALA A 530 -12.47 15.52 -34.84
N GLN A 531 -12.25 14.20 -34.96
CA GLN A 531 -10.99 13.63 -35.48
C GLN A 531 -11.19 12.17 -35.89
N ALA A 532 -10.42 11.67 -36.86
CA ALA A 532 -10.61 10.36 -37.48
C ALA A 532 -9.67 9.32 -36.88
N SER A 533 -10.13 8.64 -35.82
CA SER A 533 -9.50 7.40 -35.35
C SER A 533 -10.00 6.20 -36.17
N VAL A 534 -9.10 5.34 -36.63
CA VAL A 534 -9.45 4.04 -37.19
C VAL A 534 -9.98 3.16 -36.06
N ASP A 535 -11.20 2.65 -36.19
CA ASP A 535 -11.80 1.75 -35.22
C ASP A 535 -11.17 0.36 -35.31
N VAL A 536 -10.13 0.14 -34.49
CA VAL A 536 -9.34 -1.11 -34.41
C VAL A 536 -10.24 -2.32 -34.17
N ASP A 537 -11.30 -2.16 -33.38
CA ASP A 537 -12.25 -3.21 -33.05
C ASP A 537 -13.06 -3.67 -34.28
N THR A 538 -13.34 -2.75 -35.20
CA THR A 538 -14.00 -3.04 -36.49
C THR A 538 -13.03 -3.67 -37.49
N ALA A 539 -11.74 -3.30 -37.47
CA ALA A 539 -10.72 -3.97 -38.27
C ALA A 539 -10.51 -5.43 -37.83
N ILE A 540 -10.38 -5.67 -36.52
CA ILE A 540 -10.21 -7.02 -35.94
C ILE A 540 -11.38 -7.94 -36.31
N LYS A 541 -12.62 -7.47 -36.14
CA LYS A 541 -13.84 -8.25 -36.48
C LYS A 541 -13.90 -8.62 -37.97
N THR A 542 -13.41 -7.74 -38.85
CA THR A 542 -13.34 -8.00 -40.29
C THR A 542 -12.31 -9.09 -40.63
N GLY A 543 -11.11 -9.02 -40.04
CA GLY A 543 -10.07 -10.05 -40.21
C GLY A 543 -10.47 -11.41 -39.66
N GLN A 544 -11.05 -11.45 -38.45
CA GLN A 544 -11.57 -12.69 -37.83
C GLN A 544 -12.63 -13.36 -38.71
N LYS A 545 -13.57 -12.58 -39.28
CA LYS A 545 -14.61 -13.10 -40.16
C LYS A 545 -14.03 -13.73 -41.42
N SER A 546 -13.06 -13.07 -42.07
CA SER A 546 -12.40 -13.60 -43.27
C SER A 546 -11.63 -14.92 -42.99
N PHE A 547 -11.01 -15.07 -41.81
CA PHE A 547 -10.34 -16.31 -41.43
C PHE A 547 -11.31 -17.47 -41.22
N ILE A 548 -12.42 -17.23 -40.52
CA ILE A 548 -13.46 -18.23 -40.26
C ILE A 548 -14.13 -18.65 -41.58
N GLU A 549 -14.36 -17.72 -42.50
CA GLU A 549 -14.92 -18.00 -43.83
C GLU A 549 -13.97 -18.83 -44.73
N GLN A 550 -12.65 -18.80 -44.49
CA GLN A 550 -11.67 -19.59 -45.25
C GLN A 550 -11.30 -20.92 -44.60
N THR A 551 -11.30 -21.02 -43.27
CA THR A 551 -10.77 -22.19 -42.53
C THR A 551 -11.83 -23.00 -41.78
N GLY A 552 -12.99 -22.41 -41.49
CA GLY A 552 -14.03 -23.01 -40.64
C GLY A 552 -13.68 -23.06 -39.14
N ILE A 553 -12.52 -22.54 -38.72
CA ILE A 553 -12.02 -22.59 -37.34
C ILE A 553 -11.87 -21.16 -36.79
N ARG A 554 -12.09 -20.95 -35.48
CA ARG A 554 -11.86 -19.65 -34.84
C ARG A 554 -10.34 -19.40 -34.70
N PRO A 555 -9.80 -18.20 -34.98
CA PRO A 555 -8.34 -17.94 -34.94
C PRO A 555 -7.63 -18.39 -33.66
N GLN A 556 -8.26 -18.14 -32.51
CA GLN A 556 -7.83 -18.57 -31.17
C GLN A 556 -7.69 -20.10 -30.98
N ASP A 557 -8.38 -20.91 -31.78
CA ASP A 557 -8.43 -22.38 -31.64
C ASP A 557 -7.56 -23.09 -32.71
N GLY A 558 -6.79 -22.35 -33.51
CA GLY A 558 -6.03 -22.86 -34.66
C GLY A 558 -4.53 -22.56 -34.62
N THR A 559 -3.73 -23.50 -35.09
CA THR A 559 -2.29 -23.35 -35.36
C THR A 559 -2.01 -23.42 -36.85
N VAL A 560 -0.99 -22.69 -37.33
CA VAL A 560 -0.64 -22.66 -38.76
C VAL A 560 0.11 -23.94 -39.14
N PRO A 561 -0.35 -24.72 -40.16
CA PRO A 561 0.29 -25.98 -40.55
C PRO A 561 1.79 -25.83 -40.80
N GLY A 562 2.61 -26.58 -40.04
CA GLY A 562 4.08 -26.54 -40.13
C GLY A 562 4.78 -25.58 -39.16
N THR A 563 4.06 -24.86 -38.30
CA THR A 563 4.68 -24.02 -37.25
C THR A 563 3.98 -24.19 -35.89
N ALA A 564 4.64 -23.77 -34.81
CA ALA A 564 4.06 -23.70 -33.47
C ALA A 564 3.29 -22.38 -33.19
N VAL A 565 2.99 -21.59 -34.23
CA VAL A 565 2.41 -20.25 -34.09
C VAL A 565 0.88 -20.30 -34.15
N SER A 566 0.23 -19.59 -33.22
CA SER A 566 -1.22 -19.40 -33.19
C SER A 566 -1.70 -18.50 -34.34
N GLY A 567 -2.86 -18.81 -34.93
CA GLY A 567 -3.46 -18.03 -36.02
C GLY A 567 -3.70 -16.55 -35.68
N ASP A 568 -3.90 -16.21 -34.40
CA ASP A 568 -4.03 -14.83 -33.91
C ASP A 568 -2.81 -13.94 -34.27
N ALA A 569 -1.60 -14.50 -34.26
CA ALA A 569 -0.36 -13.71 -34.35
C ALA A 569 -0.06 -13.19 -35.78
N MET A 570 -0.54 -13.88 -36.82
CA MET A 570 -0.25 -13.53 -38.21
C MET A 570 -1.15 -12.39 -38.74
N MET A 571 -2.29 -12.14 -38.08
CA MET A 571 -3.32 -11.22 -38.58
C MET A 571 -3.10 -9.75 -38.20
N SER A 572 -2.22 -9.48 -37.23
CA SER A 572 -1.65 -8.15 -36.99
C SER A 572 -0.41 -8.29 -36.09
N PRO A 573 0.81 -8.15 -36.62
CA PRO A 573 2.04 -8.23 -35.82
C PRO A 573 2.01 -7.27 -34.62
N SER A 574 1.59 -6.03 -34.85
CA SER A 574 1.45 -4.99 -33.84
C SER A 574 0.55 -5.40 -32.67
N VAL A 575 -0.57 -6.11 -32.92
CA VAL A 575 -1.48 -6.56 -31.85
C VAL A 575 -0.92 -7.78 -31.09
N GLY A 576 -0.20 -8.67 -31.76
CA GLY A 576 0.55 -9.76 -31.11
C GLY A 576 1.64 -9.23 -30.17
N ILE A 577 2.44 -8.29 -30.66
CA ILE A 577 3.48 -7.57 -29.90
C ILE A 577 2.85 -6.83 -28.72
N LEU A 578 1.74 -6.09 -28.94
CA LEU A 578 1.02 -5.41 -27.86
C LEU A 578 0.53 -6.41 -26.80
N LYS A 579 -0.04 -7.56 -27.16
CA LYS A 579 -0.46 -8.60 -26.19
C LYS A 579 0.71 -9.13 -25.36
N GLN A 580 1.85 -9.46 -25.97
CA GLN A 580 3.01 -9.95 -25.22
C GLN A 580 3.60 -8.85 -24.32
N ALA A 581 3.64 -7.61 -24.79
CA ALA A 581 4.12 -6.49 -24.01
C ALA A 581 3.14 -6.01 -22.92
N THR A 582 1.83 -6.30 -22.99
CA THR A 582 0.84 -5.83 -22.00
C THR A 582 0.61 -6.76 -20.82
N VAL A 583 1.38 -7.84 -20.69
CA VAL A 583 1.47 -8.61 -19.43
C VAL A 583 2.31 -7.85 -18.40
N LEU A 584 1.78 -6.69 -17.96
CA LEU A 584 2.15 -6.13 -16.66
C LEU A 584 1.54 -7.05 -15.59
N ASP A 585 2.38 -7.86 -14.97
CA ASP A 585 1.94 -8.77 -13.91
C ASP A 585 1.43 -7.99 -12.68
N GLN A 586 0.55 -8.64 -11.92
CA GLN A 586 -0.56 -8.03 -11.19
C GLN A 586 -0.19 -6.81 -10.32
N GLY A 587 -0.64 -5.62 -10.75
CA GLY A 587 -0.78 -4.44 -9.88
C GLY A 587 0.52 -3.70 -9.52
N SER A 588 1.65 -4.07 -10.11
CA SER A 588 2.92 -3.33 -9.96
C SER A 588 2.85 -1.92 -10.59
N ARG A 589 3.65 -0.98 -10.08
CA ARG A 589 3.78 0.39 -10.64
C ARG A 589 5.09 0.49 -11.45
N PRO A 590 5.14 1.25 -12.55
CA PRO A 590 6.34 1.39 -13.37
C PRO A 590 7.47 2.11 -12.64
N ILE A 591 8.72 1.79 -13.02
CA ILE A 591 9.94 2.43 -12.52
C ILE A 591 9.90 3.92 -12.86
N TYR A 592 10.19 4.81 -11.90
CA TYR A 592 10.04 6.26 -12.12
C TYR A 592 11.36 6.97 -12.46
N LEU A 593 11.61 7.17 -13.75
CA LEU A 593 12.76 7.91 -14.29
C LEU A 593 12.33 9.20 -15.01
N ASP A 594 11.43 9.98 -14.41
CA ASP A 594 10.99 11.29 -14.93
C ASP A 594 11.09 12.43 -13.89
N MET A 595 12.12 12.36 -13.02
CA MET A 595 12.31 13.28 -11.90
C MET A 595 12.35 14.78 -12.31
N GLN A 596 12.74 15.11 -13.54
CA GLN A 596 12.70 16.49 -14.06
C GLN A 596 11.29 17.01 -14.35
N ALA A 597 10.29 16.16 -14.60
CA ALA A 597 8.90 16.60 -14.66
C ALA A 597 8.38 16.87 -13.25
N THR A 598 8.59 15.93 -12.32
CA THR A 598 8.40 16.15 -10.88
C THR A 598 9.13 15.11 -10.06
N THR A 599 9.58 15.48 -8.87
CA THR A 599 9.94 14.51 -7.83
C THR A 599 8.68 14.02 -7.09
N PRO A 600 8.73 12.86 -6.40
CA PRO A 600 7.87 12.60 -5.24
C PRO A 600 8.17 13.61 -4.12
N THR A 601 7.28 13.73 -3.14
CA THR A 601 7.55 14.48 -1.90
C THR A 601 8.38 13.60 -0.96
N ASP A 602 9.43 14.13 -0.33
CA ASP A 602 10.19 13.39 0.69
C ASP A 602 9.30 13.13 1.93
N PRO A 603 9.31 11.93 2.55
CA PRO A 603 8.49 11.64 3.71
C PRO A 603 8.65 12.64 4.87
N ARG A 604 9.87 13.15 5.09
CA ARG A 604 10.17 14.16 6.13
C ARG A 604 9.55 15.52 5.81
N VAL A 605 9.47 15.84 4.52
CA VAL A 605 8.76 17.04 4.04
C VAL A 605 7.26 16.89 4.26
N LEU A 606 6.68 15.73 3.94
CA LEU A 606 5.26 15.48 4.17
C LEU A 606 4.91 15.58 5.67
N ASP A 607 5.72 14.98 6.55
CA ASP A 607 5.55 15.08 8.01
C ASP A 607 5.54 16.54 8.48
N ALA A 608 6.54 17.34 8.08
CA ALA A 608 6.60 18.76 8.41
C ALA A 608 5.39 19.58 7.86
N MET A 609 4.70 19.11 6.82
CA MET A 609 3.50 19.75 6.28
C MET A 609 2.22 19.41 7.07
N LEU A 610 2.10 18.18 7.59
CA LEU A 610 0.85 17.64 8.16
C LEU A 610 0.27 18.48 9.32
N PRO A 611 1.06 18.97 10.30
CA PRO A 611 0.54 19.81 11.39
C PRO A 611 -0.21 21.05 10.92
N PHE A 612 0.19 21.63 9.78
CA PHE A 612 -0.40 22.86 9.21
C PHE A 612 -1.67 22.62 8.39
N LEU A 613 -2.13 21.36 8.29
CA LEU A 613 -3.41 20.98 7.69
C LEU A 613 -4.51 20.74 8.74
N THR A 614 -4.16 20.50 10.01
CA THR A 614 -5.09 20.07 11.06
C THR A 614 -5.04 20.89 12.34
N GLY A 615 -3.84 21.18 12.87
CA GLY A 615 -3.65 21.90 14.14
C GLY A 615 -3.20 23.34 13.97
N LEU A 616 -2.15 23.56 13.16
CA LEU A 616 -1.51 24.85 12.91
C LEU A 616 -2.04 25.51 11.63
N TYR A 617 -3.37 25.56 11.48
CA TYR A 617 -4.07 26.02 10.26
C TYR A 617 -4.21 27.55 10.13
N GLY A 618 -3.61 28.33 11.05
CA GLY A 618 -3.83 29.78 11.13
C GLY A 618 -3.24 30.57 9.95
N ASN A 619 -3.90 31.65 9.57
CA ASN A 619 -3.40 32.56 8.53
C ASN A 619 -2.18 33.36 9.07
N PRO A 620 -0.99 33.27 8.45
CA PRO A 620 0.23 33.93 8.93
C PRO A 620 0.19 35.46 8.82
N HIS A 621 -0.86 36.03 8.20
CA HIS A 621 -1.09 37.48 8.20
C HIS A 621 -1.95 37.96 9.39
N SER A 622 -2.49 37.06 10.22
CA SER A 622 -3.32 37.39 11.39
C SER A 622 -2.49 37.75 12.63
N ARG A 623 -2.11 39.02 12.74
CA ARG A 623 -1.23 39.52 13.82
C ARG A 623 -1.86 39.63 15.23
N THR A 624 -3.10 39.21 15.44
CA THR A 624 -3.85 39.46 16.68
C THR A 624 -4.06 38.22 17.57
N HIS A 625 -3.63 37.03 17.16
CA HIS A 625 -3.88 35.79 17.90
C HIS A 625 -2.81 34.70 17.66
N ALA A 626 -2.67 33.79 18.62
CA ALA A 626 -1.66 32.70 18.63
C ALA A 626 -1.52 31.96 17.30
N TYR A 627 -2.62 31.43 16.75
CA TYR A 627 -2.64 30.71 15.47
C TYR A 627 -1.97 31.43 14.29
N GLY A 628 -1.93 32.78 14.29
CA GLY A 628 -1.27 33.56 13.24
C GLY A 628 0.22 33.76 13.53
N TRP A 629 0.58 34.01 14.79
CA TRP A 629 1.99 34.13 15.21
C TRP A 629 2.75 32.80 15.05
N GLU A 630 2.08 31.67 15.31
CA GLU A 630 2.62 30.32 15.16
C GLU A 630 2.95 29.99 13.69
N THR A 631 2.05 30.32 12.76
CA THR A 631 2.28 30.08 11.33
C THR A 631 3.13 31.17 10.67
N GLU A 632 3.14 32.41 11.16
CA GLU A 632 4.11 33.45 10.76
C GLU A 632 5.54 33.02 11.13
N LYS A 633 5.75 32.48 12.34
CA LYS A 633 7.04 31.91 12.78
C LYS A 633 7.51 30.78 11.87
N ALA A 634 6.63 29.80 11.57
CA ALA A 634 6.97 28.68 10.68
C ALA A 634 7.24 29.14 9.23
N THR A 635 6.48 30.14 8.76
CA THR A 635 6.64 30.77 7.43
C THR A 635 8.02 31.41 7.28
N GLU A 636 8.48 32.19 8.27
CA GLU A 636 9.80 32.81 8.20
C GLU A 636 10.95 31.81 8.45
N GLN A 637 10.76 30.76 9.25
CA GLN A 637 11.74 29.66 9.38
C GLN A 637 11.94 28.94 8.03
N ALA A 638 10.85 28.59 7.34
CA ALA A 638 10.92 28.03 5.99
C ALA A 638 11.63 28.96 5.00
N ARG A 639 11.39 30.27 5.12
CA ARG A 639 12.05 31.31 4.33
C ARG A 639 13.56 31.37 4.60
N GLU A 640 13.98 31.20 5.87
CA GLU A 640 15.40 31.07 6.21
C GLU A 640 16.05 29.83 5.60
N HIS A 641 15.37 28.67 5.60
CA HIS A 641 15.94 27.43 5.02
C HIS A 641 16.23 27.60 3.52
N ILE A 642 15.30 28.19 2.76
CA ILE A 642 15.50 28.53 1.34
C ILE A 642 16.68 29.50 1.16
N ALA A 643 16.75 30.56 1.98
CA ALA A 643 17.81 31.56 1.90
C ALA A 643 19.20 30.95 2.20
N LYS A 644 19.27 30.09 3.24
CA LYS A 644 20.46 29.35 3.66
C LYS A 644 20.96 28.35 2.61
N LEU A 645 20.09 27.84 1.73
CA LEU A 645 20.48 26.94 0.63
C LEU A 645 21.16 27.68 -0.54
N ILE A 646 20.79 28.95 -0.80
CA ILE A 646 21.26 29.71 -1.99
C ILE A 646 22.20 30.89 -1.67
N GLY A 647 22.63 31.05 -0.41
CA GLY A 647 23.50 32.16 0.02
C GLY A 647 22.80 33.52 0.21
N ALA A 648 21.47 33.57 0.35
CA ALA A 648 20.68 34.81 0.41
C ALA A 648 20.35 35.30 1.86
N ASP A 649 19.92 36.56 2.00
CA ASP A 649 19.16 37.04 3.17
C ASP A 649 17.68 36.61 3.01
N ALA A 650 17.04 36.09 4.06
CA ALA A 650 15.63 35.68 4.03
C ALA A 650 14.68 36.79 3.54
N LYS A 651 15.03 38.07 3.73
CA LYS A 651 14.25 39.23 3.25
C LYS A 651 14.32 39.41 1.71
N GLU A 652 15.17 38.66 1.02
CA GLU A 652 15.29 38.60 -0.44
C GLU A 652 14.44 37.46 -1.04
N ILE A 653 13.98 36.48 -0.23
CA ILE A 653 13.12 35.38 -0.68
C ILE A 653 11.65 35.80 -0.67
N ILE A 654 10.97 35.61 -1.80
CA ILE A 654 9.53 35.84 -2.01
C ILE A 654 8.85 34.52 -2.38
N PHE A 655 7.74 34.16 -1.74
CA PHE A 655 6.97 32.95 -2.05
C PHE A 655 6.06 33.15 -3.27
N THR A 656 5.98 32.11 -4.11
CA THR A 656 5.17 32.03 -5.33
C THR A 656 4.49 30.66 -5.43
N SER A 657 3.59 30.45 -6.39
CA SER A 657 2.99 29.11 -6.66
C SER A 657 3.92 28.12 -7.40
N GLY A 658 5.15 28.52 -7.74
CA GLY A 658 6.11 27.70 -8.47
C GLY A 658 7.03 28.54 -9.36
N ALA A 659 8.04 27.91 -9.94
CA ALA A 659 8.98 28.58 -10.84
C ALA A 659 8.31 29.25 -12.05
N THR A 660 7.18 28.73 -12.55
CA THR A 660 6.37 29.38 -13.60
C THR A 660 5.90 30.78 -13.20
N GLU A 661 5.47 30.96 -11.95
CA GLU A 661 5.09 32.28 -11.42
C GLU A 661 6.34 33.13 -11.17
N SER A 662 7.41 32.57 -10.59
CA SER A 662 8.68 33.28 -10.35
C SER A 662 9.35 33.80 -11.63
N ASN A 663 9.32 33.02 -12.72
CA ASN A 663 9.84 33.41 -14.04
C ASN A 663 8.98 34.53 -14.65
N ASN A 664 7.65 34.42 -14.60
CA ASN A 664 6.73 35.48 -15.05
C ASN A 664 6.96 36.77 -14.25
N MET A 665 7.08 36.66 -12.92
CA MET A 665 7.32 37.76 -11.99
C MET A 665 8.66 38.45 -12.26
N SER A 666 9.72 37.67 -12.51
CA SER A 666 11.06 38.19 -12.80
C SER A 666 11.11 38.87 -14.16
N VAL A 667 10.73 38.16 -15.23
CA VAL A 667 10.83 38.64 -16.61
C VAL A 667 9.89 39.82 -16.85
N LYS A 668 8.58 39.66 -16.58
CA LYS A 668 7.58 40.72 -16.83
C LYS A 668 7.70 41.85 -15.81
N GLY A 669 7.99 41.56 -14.55
CA GLY A 669 8.10 42.57 -13.50
C GLY A 669 9.29 43.51 -13.70
N VAL A 670 10.49 42.99 -13.99
CA VAL A 670 11.67 43.84 -14.27
C VAL A 670 11.48 44.62 -15.57
N ALA A 671 11.03 43.95 -16.64
CA ALA A 671 10.77 44.59 -17.94
C ALA A 671 9.79 45.77 -17.80
N LYS A 672 8.63 45.56 -17.17
CA LYS A 672 7.63 46.63 -16.97
C LYS A 672 8.15 47.75 -16.06
N PHE A 673 8.79 47.43 -14.92
CA PHE A 673 9.28 48.45 -13.99
C PHE A 673 10.28 49.43 -14.63
N PHE A 674 11.26 48.94 -15.38
CA PHE A 674 12.25 49.81 -16.04
C PHE A 674 11.78 50.34 -17.41
N GLY A 675 10.96 49.56 -18.11
CA GLY A 675 10.32 49.93 -19.39
C GLY A 675 9.38 51.13 -19.31
N ARG A 676 8.79 51.42 -18.13
CA ARG A 676 8.06 52.68 -17.82
C ARG A 676 8.79 53.95 -18.26
N SER A 677 10.13 53.93 -18.26
CA SER A 677 10.96 55.07 -18.67
C SER A 677 11.10 55.26 -20.18
N GLY A 678 10.62 54.31 -20.99
CA GLY A 678 10.86 54.20 -22.43
C GLY A 678 12.28 53.73 -22.80
N LYS A 679 13.28 53.88 -21.91
CA LYS A 679 14.71 53.70 -22.21
C LYS A 679 15.25 52.29 -22.03
N LYS A 680 14.47 51.38 -21.46
CA LYS A 680 14.89 50.00 -21.12
C LYS A 680 13.84 49.01 -21.65
N LYS A 681 13.91 48.76 -22.96
CA LYS A 681 12.92 47.97 -23.73
C LYS A 681 13.48 46.72 -24.39
N HIS A 682 14.76 46.40 -24.22
CA HIS A 682 15.37 45.18 -24.76
C HIS A 682 15.56 44.10 -23.68
N ILE A 683 15.36 42.83 -24.03
CA ILE A 683 15.55 41.65 -23.17
C ILE A 683 16.37 40.61 -23.94
N ILE A 684 17.25 39.88 -23.26
CA ILE A 684 18.04 38.78 -23.85
C ILE A 684 17.68 37.48 -23.14
N THR A 685 17.47 36.41 -23.89
CA THR A 685 17.07 35.09 -23.40
C THR A 685 17.69 33.98 -24.25
N SER A 686 17.82 32.74 -23.77
CA SER A 686 18.20 31.61 -24.64
C SER A 686 17.00 31.06 -25.42
N GLN A 687 17.24 30.48 -26.59
CA GLN A 687 16.25 29.64 -27.30
C GLN A 687 15.89 28.37 -26.52
N THR A 688 16.80 27.89 -25.66
CA THR A 688 16.64 26.67 -24.85
C THR A 688 16.00 26.90 -23.48
N GLU A 689 15.49 28.10 -23.18
CA GLU A 689 14.79 28.36 -21.91
C GLU A 689 13.49 27.54 -21.81
N HIS A 690 13.07 27.21 -20.59
CA HIS A 690 11.76 26.60 -20.37
C HIS A 690 10.62 27.51 -20.87
N LYS A 691 9.58 26.93 -21.47
CA LYS A 691 8.43 27.63 -22.11
C LYS A 691 7.92 28.85 -21.34
N CYS A 692 7.80 28.80 -20.01
CA CYS A 692 7.27 29.93 -19.24
C CYS A 692 8.17 31.19 -19.22
N VAL A 693 9.46 31.09 -19.57
CA VAL A 693 10.33 32.24 -19.87
C VAL A 693 10.11 32.70 -21.31
N LEU A 694 10.13 31.77 -22.28
CA LEU A 694 9.93 32.07 -23.70
C LEU A 694 8.59 32.77 -23.96
N ASP A 695 7.49 32.22 -23.43
CA ASP A 695 6.15 32.78 -23.55
C ASP A 695 5.97 34.07 -22.72
N SER A 696 6.78 34.25 -21.67
CA SER A 696 6.86 35.55 -20.99
C SER A 696 7.53 36.61 -21.85
N CYS A 697 8.54 36.24 -22.63
CA CYS A 697 9.22 37.12 -23.56
C CYS A 697 8.36 37.43 -24.80
N ARG A 698 7.73 36.43 -25.42
CA ARG A 698 6.76 36.59 -26.52
C ARG A 698 5.66 37.59 -26.14
N HIS A 699 5.04 37.42 -24.97
CA HIS A 699 4.02 38.34 -24.47
C HIS A 699 4.52 39.78 -24.25
N LEU A 700 5.81 39.97 -23.95
CA LEU A 700 6.41 41.31 -23.88
C LEU A 700 6.72 41.89 -25.27
N GLN A 701 6.94 41.05 -26.30
CA GLN A 701 7.01 41.53 -27.68
C GLN A 701 5.67 42.10 -28.15
N ASP A 702 4.54 41.48 -27.75
CA ASP A 702 3.20 42.04 -27.97
C ASP A 702 3.01 43.40 -27.27
N GLU A 703 3.65 43.62 -26.12
CA GLU A 703 3.71 44.92 -25.41
C GLU A 703 4.79 45.87 -25.96
N GLY A 704 5.43 45.53 -27.08
CA GLY A 704 6.43 46.34 -27.75
C GLY A 704 7.77 46.41 -27.01
N PHE A 705 8.20 45.34 -26.35
CA PHE A 705 9.60 45.10 -26.00
C PHE A 705 10.31 44.38 -27.15
N GLU A 706 11.62 44.56 -27.24
CA GLU A 706 12.47 43.82 -28.15
C GLU A 706 13.10 42.63 -27.40
N VAL A 707 13.13 41.44 -27.99
CA VAL A 707 13.72 40.24 -27.38
C VAL A 707 14.74 39.61 -28.33
N THR A 708 15.99 39.47 -27.87
CA THR A 708 17.00 38.62 -28.51
C THR A 708 16.92 37.20 -27.93
N TYR A 709 16.59 36.22 -28.76
CA TYR A 709 16.67 34.80 -28.43
C TYR A 709 18.02 34.24 -28.91
N LEU A 710 19.00 34.18 -28.01
CA LEU A 710 20.35 33.68 -28.31
C LEU A 710 20.29 32.20 -28.75
N PRO A 711 21.00 31.82 -29.83
CA PRO A 711 21.24 30.42 -30.14
C PRO A 711 22.16 29.79 -29.09
N VAL A 712 22.17 28.47 -29.04
CA VAL A 712 23.17 27.68 -28.33
C VAL A 712 24.15 27.04 -29.31
N GLN A 713 25.28 26.59 -28.78
CA GLN A 713 26.15 25.63 -29.45
C GLN A 713 25.48 24.24 -29.45
N SER A 714 25.98 23.30 -30.26
CA SER A 714 25.39 21.95 -30.38
C SER A 714 25.49 21.09 -29.10
N ASN A 715 26.29 21.52 -28.12
CA ASN A 715 26.33 20.97 -26.76
C ASN A 715 25.35 21.66 -25.79
N GLY A 716 24.53 22.60 -26.27
CA GLY A 716 23.56 23.35 -25.47
C GLY A 716 24.10 24.56 -24.70
N LEU A 717 25.40 24.88 -24.76
CA LEU A 717 25.97 26.06 -24.09
C LEU A 717 25.74 27.36 -24.89
N ILE A 718 25.51 28.48 -24.20
CA ILE A 718 25.51 29.80 -24.87
C ILE A 718 26.93 30.32 -25.12
N SER A 719 27.11 31.07 -26.21
CA SER A 719 28.33 31.86 -26.42
C SER A 719 28.31 33.13 -25.58
N LEU A 720 29.28 33.26 -24.66
CA LEU A 720 29.47 34.50 -23.88
C LEU A 720 29.82 35.72 -24.75
N LYS A 721 30.43 35.51 -25.94
CA LYS A 721 30.72 36.58 -26.90
C LYS A 721 29.46 37.12 -27.53
N ASP A 722 28.54 36.23 -27.87
CA ASP A 722 27.28 36.55 -28.55
C ASP A 722 26.33 37.24 -27.56
N LEU A 723 26.32 36.77 -26.30
CA LEU A 723 25.68 37.47 -25.18
C LEU A 723 26.27 38.88 -24.98
N GLU A 724 27.60 39.04 -24.97
CA GLU A 724 28.22 40.37 -24.83
C GLU A 724 27.85 41.30 -26.00
N ALA A 725 27.85 40.79 -27.24
CA ALA A 725 27.45 41.53 -28.43
C ALA A 725 25.96 41.91 -28.44
N ALA A 726 25.10 41.07 -27.87
CA ALA A 726 23.67 41.33 -27.73
C ALA A 726 23.36 42.40 -26.66
N ILE A 727 24.23 42.63 -25.67
CA ILE A 727 23.99 43.60 -24.58
C ILE A 727 24.15 45.04 -25.08
N ARG A 728 23.02 45.65 -25.41
CA ARG A 728 22.87 47.07 -25.80
C ARG A 728 22.47 47.96 -24.62
N PRO A 729 22.65 49.30 -24.68
CA PRO A 729 22.25 50.22 -23.60
C PRO A 729 20.78 50.12 -23.17
N GLU A 730 19.89 49.72 -24.07
CA GLU A 730 18.45 49.54 -23.87
C GLU A 730 18.09 48.24 -23.13
N THR A 731 19.06 47.35 -22.90
CA THR A 731 18.83 46.03 -22.29
C THR A 731 18.46 46.16 -20.82
N ALA A 732 17.24 45.72 -20.47
CA ALA A 732 16.74 45.71 -19.11
C ALA A 732 17.21 44.47 -18.33
N LEU A 733 17.11 43.30 -18.98
CA LEU A 733 17.24 41.99 -18.35
C LEU A 733 17.94 40.99 -19.29
N VAL A 734 18.78 40.14 -18.72
CA VAL A 734 19.22 38.86 -19.28
C VAL A 734 18.52 37.74 -18.49
N SER A 735 17.92 36.77 -19.17
CA SER A 735 17.35 35.53 -18.58
C SER A 735 18.05 34.30 -19.16
N ILE A 736 18.84 33.59 -18.36
CA ILE A 736 19.46 32.33 -18.77
C ILE A 736 19.35 31.34 -17.61
N MET A 737 18.72 30.19 -17.83
CA MET A 737 18.51 29.14 -16.83
C MET A 737 19.83 28.48 -16.39
N THR A 738 19.89 28.05 -15.13
CA THR A 738 21.10 27.45 -14.54
C THR A 738 21.35 26.04 -15.07
N VAL A 739 20.30 25.21 -15.12
CA VAL A 739 20.33 23.81 -15.57
C VAL A 739 19.13 23.55 -16.47
N ASN A 740 19.35 23.07 -17.69
CA ASN A 740 18.26 22.80 -18.64
C ASN A 740 17.40 21.58 -18.24
N ASN A 741 16.08 21.66 -18.44
CA ASN A 741 15.12 20.64 -18.03
C ASN A 741 14.90 19.47 -19.02
N GLU A 742 15.52 19.51 -20.20
CA GLU A 742 15.43 18.44 -21.21
C GLU A 742 16.78 17.73 -21.39
N ILE A 743 17.88 18.50 -21.47
CA ILE A 743 19.24 17.98 -21.74
C ILE A 743 20.22 18.11 -20.56
N GLY A 744 19.80 18.62 -19.39
CA GLY A 744 20.64 18.65 -18.17
C GLY A 744 21.83 19.61 -18.16
N VAL A 745 22.14 20.27 -19.29
CA VAL A 745 23.29 21.17 -19.47
C VAL A 745 23.27 22.33 -18.47
N ILE A 746 24.44 22.61 -17.90
CA ILE A 746 24.71 23.66 -16.90
C ILE A 746 25.32 24.88 -17.61
N GLN A 747 24.66 26.03 -17.55
CA GLN A 747 25.17 27.27 -18.15
C GLN A 747 26.25 27.93 -17.26
N PRO A 748 27.16 28.74 -17.84
CA PRO A 748 28.20 29.47 -17.09
C PRO A 748 27.63 30.69 -16.32
N VAL A 749 26.77 30.42 -15.34
CA VAL A 749 25.95 31.43 -14.62
C VAL A 749 26.81 32.48 -13.91
N LYS A 750 27.98 32.10 -13.40
CA LYS A 750 28.91 33.01 -12.70
C LYS A 750 29.53 34.02 -13.67
N GLU A 751 29.94 33.58 -14.85
CA GLU A 751 30.50 34.38 -15.93
C GLU A 751 29.43 35.30 -16.54
N ILE A 752 28.22 34.77 -16.79
CA ILE A 752 27.05 35.52 -17.24
C ILE A 752 26.71 36.64 -16.24
N GLY A 753 26.66 36.32 -14.95
CA GLY A 753 26.37 37.31 -13.90
C GLY A 753 27.44 38.38 -13.75
N ALA A 754 28.72 38.02 -13.87
CA ALA A 754 29.83 38.97 -13.88
C ALA A 754 29.75 39.92 -15.09
N LEU A 755 29.45 39.38 -16.29
CA LEU A 755 29.23 40.17 -17.51
C LEU A 755 28.04 41.12 -17.33
N CYS A 756 26.87 40.63 -16.93
CA CYS A 756 25.67 41.46 -16.69
C CYS A 756 25.94 42.56 -15.66
N ARG A 757 26.63 42.24 -14.56
CA ARG A 757 27.03 43.21 -13.52
C ARG A 757 27.94 44.31 -14.07
N SER A 758 28.93 43.95 -14.90
CA SER A 758 29.84 44.92 -15.54
C SER A 758 29.10 45.88 -16.49
N LYS A 759 28.13 45.37 -17.26
CA LYS A 759 27.30 46.14 -18.21
C LYS A 759 26.12 46.86 -17.54
N LYS A 760 25.90 46.66 -16.24
CA LYS A 760 24.78 47.20 -15.43
C LYS A 760 23.40 46.80 -15.98
N VAL A 761 23.28 45.54 -16.39
CA VAL A 761 22.02 44.88 -16.78
C VAL A 761 21.62 43.91 -15.66
N PHE A 762 20.31 43.73 -15.42
CA PHE A 762 19.85 42.75 -14.43
C PHE A 762 19.99 41.32 -14.97
N PHE A 763 20.35 40.39 -14.09
CA PHE A 763 20.42 38.97 -14.43
C PHE A 763 19.38 38.13 -13.68
N HIS A 764 18.48 37.49 -14.43
CA HIS A 764 17.59 36.44 -13.97
C HIS A 764 18.13 35.06 -14.37
N THR A 765 18.01 34.07 -13.48
CA THR A 765 18.23 32.67 -13.83
C THR A 765 17.10 31.78 -13.30
N ASP A 766 16.53 30.95 -14.18
CA ASP A 766 15.69 29.84 -13.72
C ASP A 766 16.59 28.73 -13.16
N ALA A 767 16.52 28.54 -11.85
CA ALA A 767 17.28 27.52 -11.13
C ALA A 767 16.38 26.37 -10.64
N ALA A 768 15.16 26.22 -11.17
CA ALA A 768 14.21 25.20 -10.73
C ALA A 768 14.74 23.76 -10.84
N GLN A 769 15.65 23.48 -11.79
CA GLN A 769 16.35 22.19 -11.86
C GLN A 769 17.67 22.17 -11.08
N ALA A 770 18.29 23.32 -10.77
CA ALA A 770 19.63 23.42 -10.18
C ALA A 770 19.65 23.44 -8.65
N VAL A 771 18.73 24.19 -8.03
CA VAL A 771 18.67 24.32 -6.56
C VAL A 771 18.55 22.95 -5.92
N GLY A 772 19.33 22.72 -4.85
CA GLY A 772 19.33 21.47 -4.08
C GLY A 772 19.95 20.27 -4.79
N LYS A 773 20.59 20.46 -5.96
CA LYS A 773 21.25 19.39 -6.73
C LYS A 773 22.69 19.75 -7.10
N ILE A 774 22.94 21.02 -7.39
CA ILE A 774 24.29 21.60 -7.48
C ILE A 774 24.40 22.75 -6.47
N PRO A 775 25.63 23.10 -6.01
CA PRO A 775 25.85 24.30 -5.21
C PRO A 775 25.35 25.56 -5.92
N VAL A 776 24.63 26.41 -5.19
CA VAL A 776 24.10 27.70 -5.67
C VAL A 776 24.49 28.78 -4.65
N ASP A 777 25.21 29.81 -5.09
CA ASP A 777 25.37 31.04 -4.31
C ASP A 777 25.04 32.26 -5.17
N VAL A 778 23.95 32.96 -4.82
CA VAL A 778 23.46 34.11 -5.58
C VAL A 778 24.45 35.27 -5.62
N ASN A 779 25.32 35.42 -4.61
CA ASN A 779 26.27 36.52 -4.49
C ASN A 779 27.55 36.24 -5.27
N GLU A 780 28.11 35.03 -5.18
CA GLU A 780 29.23 34.60 -6.01
C GLU A 780 28.87 34.72 -7.49
N TRP A 781 27.68 34.25 -7.86
CA TRP A 781 27.18 34.28 -9.23
C TRP A 781 26.67 35.66 -9.67
N ASN A 782 26.72 36.68 -8.81
CA ASN A 782 26.22 38.04 -9.08
C ASN A 782 24.74 38.13 -9.52
N VAL A 783 23.94 37.08 -9.34
CA VAL A 783 22.54 36.97 -9.78
C VAL A 783 21.66 38.03 -9.12
N ASP A 784 20.75 38.65 -9.88
CA ASP A 784 19.80 39.65 -9.38
C ASP A 784 18.42 39.05 -9.04
N LEU A 785 17.95 38.06 -9.82
CA LEU A 785 16.71 37.31 -9.58
C LEU A 785 16.92 35.81 -9.84
N LEU A 786 16.33 34.93 -9.03
CA LEU A 786 16.45 33.47 -9.20
C LEU A 786 15.14 32.75 -8.86
N SER A 787 14.70 31.86 -9.74
CA SER A 787 13.46 31.08 -9.60
C SER A 787 13.68 29.70 -9.01
N ILE A 788 12.79 29.28 -8.11
CA ILE A 788 12.84 28.00 -7.37
C ILE A 788 11.46 27.32 -7.42
N SER A 789 11.43 25.99 -7.52
CA SER A 789 10.20 25.17 -7.51
C SER A 789 10.31 24.02 -6.50
N GLY A 790 9.32 23.85 -5.61
CA GLY A 790 9.38 22.83 -4.55
C GLY A 790 9.40 21.40 -5.09
N HIS A 791 8.52 21.08 -6.03
CA HIS A 791 8.37 19.73 -6.61
C HIS A 791 9.49 19.28 -7.57
N LYS A 792 10.61 20.01 -7.61
CA LYS A 792 11.86 19.61 -8.27
C LYS A 792 12.98 19.28 -7.27
N ILE A 793 12.71 19.39 -5.96
CA ILE A 793 13.65 19.18 -4.86
C ILE A 793 13.03 18.35 -3.72
N TYR A 794 12.13 17.43 -4.06
CA TYR A 794 11.36 16.61 -3.11
C TYR A 794 10.39 17.39 -2.19
N GLY A 795 10.10 18.65 -2.54
CA GLY A 795 9.04 19.46 -1.95
C GLY A 795 7.67 19.25 -2.60
N PRO A 796 6.60 19.87 -2.06
CA PRO A 796 5.26 19.76 -2.61
C PRO A 796 5.08 20.52 -3.93
N LYS A 797 4.02 20.16 -4.67
CA LYS A 797 3.55 20.84 -5.88
C LYS A 797 2.73 22.09 -5.51
N GLY A 798 2.68 23.07 -6.41
CA GLY A 798 1.92 24.33 -6.20
C GLY A 798 2.61 25.38 -5.32
N ILE A 799 3.93 25.23 -5.07
CA ILE A 799 4.74 26.22 -4.34
C ILE A 799 6.12 26.39 -5.00
N GLY A 800 6.63 27.60 -4.91
CA GLY A 800 7.96 27.99 -5.33
C GLY A 800 8.43 29.23 -4.58
N ALA A 801 9.60 29.72 -4.98
CA ALA A 801 10.13 30.99 -4.51
C ALA A 801 10.79 31.76 -5.64
N CYS A 802 10.91 33.07 -5.43
CA CYS A 802 11.71 33.99 -6.22
C CYS A 802 12.68 34.70 -5.28
N TYR A 803 13.97 34.56 -5.52
CA TYR A 803 14.98 35.45 -4.96
C TYR A 803 14.91 36.81 -5.67
N VAL A 804 14.93 37.90 -4.92
CA VAL A 804 14.96 39.28 -5.44
C VAL A 804 15.99 40.09 -4.67
N ARG A 805 17.15 40.34 -5.29
CA ARG A 805 18.29 40.99 -4.65
C ARG A 805 17.97 42.38 -4.11
N ARG A 806 18.32 42.63 -2.83
CA ARG A 806 18.14 43.90 -2.13
C ARG A 806 19.38 44.78 -2.15
N ARG A 807 20.58 44.23 -2.42
CA ARG A 807 21.85 44.98 -2.57
C ARG A 807 22.74 44.40 -3.69
N PRO A 808 23.03 45.15 -4.77
CA PRO A 808 22.30 46.34 -5.25
C PRO A 808 20.79 46.08 -5.37
N ARG A 809 19.96 47.12 -5.19
CA ARG A 809 18.51 46.93 -5.07
C ARG A 809 17.82 46.75 -6.42
N VAL A 810 17.34 45.53 -6.68
CA VAL A 810 16.40 45.21 -7.75
C VAL A 810 15.03 45.85 -7.45
N ARG A 811 14.29 46.16 -8.52
CA ARG A 811 12.88 46.54 -8.47
C ARG A 811 12.15 45.88 -9.63
N LEU A 812 10.90 45.50 -9.39
CA LEU A 812 10.03 44.83 -10.35
C LEU A 812 8.57 45.24 -10.06
N ASP A 813 7.73 45.24 -11.08
CA ASP A 813 6.29 45.43 -10.94
C ASP A 813 5.62 44.10 -10.54
N PRO A 814 4.75 44.09 -9.50
CA PRO A 814 4.09 42.87 -9.06
C PRO A 814 3.04 42.41 -10.09
N ILE A 815 3.12 41.14 -10.50
CA ILE A 815 2.15 40.53 -11.42
C ILE A 815 0.81 40.16 -10.74
N ILE A 816 0.80 40.02 -9.41
CA ILE A 816 -0.40 39.74 -8.60
C ILE A 816 -0.62 40.90 -7.62
N THR A 817 -1.70 41.66 -7.85
CA THR A 817 -2.14 42.77 -6.99
C THR A 817 -3.06 42.28 -5.87
N GLY A 818 -3.12 43.04 -4.77
CA GLY A 818 -3.84 42.66 -3.55
C GLY A 818 -3.25 43.33 -2.31
N GLY A 819 -3.44 42.73 -1.14
CA GLY A 819 -3.18 43.34 0.17
C GLY A 819 -1.72 43.58 0.59
N GLY A 820 -0.77 43.64 -0.35
CA GLY A 820 0.62 44.01 -0.07
C GLY A 820 1.46 42.93 0.62
N GLN A 821 1.02 41.67 0.60
CA GLN A 821 1.81 40.53 1.06
C GLN A 821 3.14 40.41 0.29
N GLU A 822 4.08 39.65 0.85
CA GLU A 822 5.43 39.47 0.31
C GLU A 822 6.10 40.80 -0.08
N ARG A 823 6.07 41.74 0.87
CA ARG A 823 6.75 43.04 0.78
C ARG A 823 6.25 43.90 -0.39
N GLY A 824 5.00 43.65 -0.83
CA GLY A 824 4.35 44.31 -1.97
C GLY A 824 4.70 43.73 -3.35
N LEU A 825 5.46 42.63 -3.40
CA LEU A 825 5.92 42.02 -4.66
C LEU A 825 5.03 40.85 -5.12
N ARG A 826 4.35 40.16 -4.19
CA ARG A 826 3.45 39.03 -4.49
C ARG A 826 2.29 38.99 -3.50
N SER A 827 1.14 39.54 -3.90
CA SER A 827 -0.03 39.61 -3.01
C SER A 827 -0.76 38.27 -2.85
N GLY A 828 -1.56 38.15 -1.80
CA GLY A 828 -2.38 36.96 -1.49
C GLY A 828 -1.92 36.22 -0.24
N THR A 829 -2.81 35.40 0.32
CA THR A 829 -2.53 34.58 1.51
C THR A 829 -1.46 33.53 1.22
N LEU A 830 -0.48 33.38 2.12
CA LEU A 830 0.48 32.27 2.10
C LEU A 830 -0.18 31.00 2.66
N ALA A 831 0.05 29.86 2.02
CA ALA A 831 -0.40 28.55 2.49
C ALA A 831 0.68 27.92 3.39
N PRO A 832 0.51 27.85 4.73
CA PRO A 832 1.61 27.51 5.63
C PRO A 832 2.17 26.11 5.41
N HIS A 833 1.30 25.12 5.18
CA HIS A 833 1.73 23.75 4.85
C HIS A 833 2.63 23.73 3.60
N LEU A 834 2.25 24.39 2.50
CA LEU A 834 3.08 24.43 1.29
C LEU A 834 4.41 25.16 1.52
N VAL A 835 4.38 26.29 2.24
CA VAL A 835 5.58 27.08 2.59
C VAL A 835 6.56 26.27 3.44
N VAL A 836 6.07 25.63 4.50
CA VAL A 836 6.89 24.76 5.36
C VAL A 836 7.44 23.59 4.54
N GLY A 837 6.63 23.00 3.65
CA GLY A 837 7.08 21.92 2.78
C GLY A 837 8.25 22.28 1.86
N ILE A 838 8.24 23.45 1.21
CA ILE A 838 9.39 23.90 0.41
C ILE A 838 10.59 24.33 1.27
N GLY A 839 10.34 24.89 2.47
CA GLY A 839 11.40 25.22 3.43
C GLY A 839 12.12 23.98 3.95
N GLU A 840 11.39 22.94 4.29
CA GLU A 840 11.95 21.68 4.77
C GLU A 840 12.67 20.92 3.65
N ALA A 841 12.11 20.91 2.43
CA ALA A 841 12.80 20.39 1.26
C ALA A 841 14.14 21.10 1.01
N CYS A 842 14.22 22.42 1.21
CA CYS A 842 15.47 23.16 1.11
C CYS A 842 16.47 22.87 2.25
N ARG A 843 15.99 22.58 3.47
CA ARG A 843 16.83 22.16 4.60
C ARG A 843 17.48 20.81 4.31
N ILE A 844 16.66 19.83 3.98
CA ILE A 844 17.08 18.46 3.64
C ILE A 844 18.04 18.47 2.44
N ALA A 845 17.72 19.22 1.39
CA ALA A 845 18.61 19.36 0.24
C ALA A 845 19.96 19.98 0.62
N LYS A 846 20.01 20.95 1.56
CA LYS A 846 21.29 21.51 2.02
C LYS A 846 22.16 20.48 2.76
N GLU A 847 21.54 19.54 3.46
CA GLU A 847 22.23 18.51 4.24
C GLU A 847 22.65 17.29 3.40
N GLU A 848 21.85 16.92 2.40
CA GLU A 848 22.03 15.66 1.65
C GLU A 848 22.62 15.84 0.24
N MET A 849 22.69 17.07 -0.31
CA MET A 849 23.14 17.31 -1.69
C MET A 849 24.50 16.70 -2.05
N GLU A 850 25.46 16.61 -1.12
CA GLU A 850 26.75 15.96 -1.39
C GLU A 850 26.64 14.42 -1.53
N TYR A 851 25.74 13.81 -0.76
CA TYR A 851 25.45 12.37 -0.84
C TYR A 851 24.60 12.05 -2.08
N ASP A 852 23.52 12.82 -2.30
CA ASP A 852 22.66 12.69 -3.47
C ASP A 852 23.45 12.89 -4.77
N ALA A 853 24.34 13.90 -4.84
CA ALA A 853 25.18 14.13 -6.01
C ALA A 853 26.05 12.91 -6.34
N LYS A 854 26.82 12.38 -5.39
CA LYS A 854 27.70 11.22 -5.61
C LYS A 854 26.93 9.97 -6.01
N ARG A 855 25.76 9.72 -5.39
CA ARG A 855 24.88 8.58 -5.71
C ARG A 855 24.29 8.73 -7.12
N ILE A 856 23.76 9.90 -7.44
CA ILE A 856 23.13 10.18 -8.75
C ILE A 856 24.19 10.19 -9.86
N GLU A 857 25.41 10.67 -9.61
CA GLU A 857 26.55 10.60 -10.53
C GLU A 857 26.94 9.15 -10.85
N ALA A 858 27.05 8.28 -9.84
CA ALA A 858 27.35 6.85 -10.05
C ALA A 858 26.25 6.13 -10.85
N LEU A 859 24.97 6.36 -10.51
CA LEU A 859 23.82 5.82 -11.23
C LEU A 859 23.73 6.37 -12.67
N SER A 860 23.98 7.66 -12.85
CA SER A 860 23.99 8.33 -14.16
C SER A 860 25.09 7.81 -15.05
N LYS A 861 26.33 7.69 -14.53
CA LYS A 861 27.44 7.12 -15.30
C LYS A 861 27.12 5.69 -15.74
N ARG A 862 26.59 4.85 -14.85
CA ARG A 862 26.18 3.47 -15.17
C ARG A 862 25.13 3.43 -16.28
N LEU A 863 24.11 4.29 -16.20
CA LEU A 863 23.08 4.42 -17.23
C LEU A 863 23.66 4.93 -18.55
N LEU A 864 24.46 6.00 -18.52
CA LEU A 864 25.00 6.65 -19.72
C LEU A 864 26.00 5.76 -20.46
N ASP A 865 26.95 5.14 -19.75
CA ASP A 865 27.88 4.15 -20.32
C ASP A 865 27.08 3.00 -20.97
N GLY A 866 26.04 2.51 -20.27
CA GLY A 866 25.20 1.42 -20.75
C GLY A 866 24.32 1.78 -21.95
N LEU A 867 23.84 3.02 -22.04
CA LEU A 867 23.08 3.53 -23.19
C LEU A 867 23.99 3.77 -24.40
N LEU A 868 25.12 4.47 -24.22
CA LEU A 868 26.07 4.76 -25.28
C LEU A 868 26.86 3.52 -25.77
N SER A 869 26.76 2.39 -25.06
CA SER A 869 27.24 1.09 -25.56
C SER A 869 26.44 0.54 -26.75
N MET A 870 25.28 1.11 -27.07
CA MET A 870 24.45 0.72 -28.21
C MET A 870 24.81 1.53 -29.46
N GLU A 871 24.86 0.83 -30.60
CA GLU A 871 25.18 1.42 -31.91
C GLU A 871 24.24 2.58 -32.25
N HIS A 872 24.75 3.61 -32.93
CA HIS A 872 24.00 4.79 -33.35
C HIS A 872 23.13 5.41 -32.24
N THR A 873 23.72 5.60 -31.06
CA THR A 873 23.15 6.41 -29.98
C THR A 873 24.03 7.63 -29.72
N SER A 874 23.43 8.73 -29.23
CA SER A 874 24.18 9.95 -28.92
C SER A 874 23.61 10.69 -27.71
N LEU A 875 24.50 11.22 -26.87
CA LEU A 875 24.14 12.14 -25.77
C LEU A 875 23.75 13.50 -26.34
N ASN A 876 22.57 14.00 -25.96
CA ASN A 876 22.14 15.36 -26.27
C ASN A 876 22.60 16.29 -25.14
N GLY A 877 23.63 17.10 -25.38
CA GLY A 877 24.19 18.06 -24.42
C GLY A 877 25.72 18.00 -24.30
N ASP A 878 26.28 18.83 -23.41
CA ASP A 878 27.71 18.84 -23.07
C ASP A 878 28.06 17.72 -22.08
N PRO A 879 29.08 16.88 -22.31
CA PRO A 879 29.41 15.76 -21.43
C PRO A 879 30.14 16.15 -20.14
N GLU A 880 30.73 17.36 -20.05
CA GLU A 880 31.43 17.84 -18.85
C GLU A 880 30.55 18.79 -18.01
N LYS A 881 29.72 19.61 -18.67
CA LYS A 881 28.89 20.64 -18.04
C LYS A 881 27.44 20.22 -17.99
N HIS A 882 27.19 19.10 -17.30
CA HIS A 882 25.91 18.43 -17.20
C HIS A 882 25.51 18.15 -15.76
N TYR A 883 24.22 18.24 -15.42
CA TYR A 883 23.69 17.72 -14.17
C TYR A 883 23.40 16.21 -14.33
N PRO A 884 24.15 15.31 -13.65
CA PRO A 884 24.13 13.88 -13.94
C PRO A 884 22.74 13.24 -13.93
N GLY A 885 21.83 13.70 -13.06
CA GLY A 885 20.49 13.11 -12.96
C GLY A 885 19.52 13.43 -14.10
N CYS A 886 19.96 14.02 -15.22
CA CYS A 886 19.14 14.38 -16.37
C CYS A 886 19.77 13.89 -17.69
N VAL A 887 19.90 12.57 -17.86
CA VAL A 887 20.48 11.97 -19.07
C VAL A 887 19.49 12.10 -20.23
N ASN A 888 19.95 12.52 -21.41
CA ASN A 888 19.12 12.61 -22.62
C ASN A 888 19.86 11.99 -23.82
N VAL A 889 19.28 10.96 -24.44
CA VAL A 889 19.94 10.18 -25.50
C VAL A 889 19.03 10.04 -26.72
N SER A 890 19.58 10.27 -27.91
CA SER A 890 18.95 9.94 -29.20
C SER A 890 19.20 8.47 -29.56
N PHE A 891 18.18 7.78 -30.09
CA PHE A 891 18.26 6.39 -30.55
C PHE A 891 17.96 6.32 -32.04
N ALA A 892 19.00 6.45 -32.88
CA ALA A 892 18.79 6.54 -34.33
C ALA A 892 18.05 5.31 -34.89
N TYR A 893 17.26 5.55 -35.95
CA TYR A 893 16.45 4.57 -36.68
C TYR A 893 15.30 3.94 -35.87
N VAL A 894 14.97 4.49 -34.70
CA VAL A 894 13.81 4.10 -33.87
C VAL A 894 12.80 5.26 -33.79
N GLU A 895 11.52 4.94 -33.92
CA GLU A 895 10.42 5.90 -33.76
C GLU A 895 10.12 6.09 -32.25
N GLY A 896 10.06 7.35 -31.78
CA GLY A 896 10.08 7.71 -30.36
C GLY A 896 8.81 7.41 -29.58
N GLU A 897 7.63 7.53 -30.19
CA GLU A 897 6.37 7.15 -29.56
C GLU A 897 6.31 5.62 -29.41
N SER A 898 6.71 4.86 -30.44
CA SER A 898 6.88 3.41 -30.38
C SER A 898 7.84 2.97 -29.28
N LEU A 899 8.96 3.67 -29.09
CA LEU A 899 9.92 3.38 -28.00
C LEU A 899 9.32 3.64 -26.61
N LEU A 900 8.60 4.76 -26.42
CA LEU A 900 7.90 5.05 -25.16
C LEU A 900 6.77 4.03 -24.88
N MET A 901 6.04 3.59 -25.91
CA MET A 901 5.01 2.55 -25.78
C MET A 901 5.58 1.17 -25.46
N ALA A 902 6.77 0.85 -25.99
CA ALA A 902 7.50 -0.38 -25.68
C ALA A 902 8.07 -0.38 -24.25
N LEU A 903 8.37 0.80 -23.69
CA LEU A 903 8.96 1.00 -22.34
C LEU A 903 7.93 1.39 -21.27
N LYS A 904 6.64 1.02 -21.40
CA LYS A 904 5.59 1.38 -20.42
C LYS A 904 5.77 0.83 -18.99
N ASP A 905 6.71 -0.09 -18.81
CA ASP A 905 7.24 -0.57 -17.53
C ASP A 905 8.11 0.49 -16.81
N ILE A 906 8.49 1.57 -17.51
CA ILE A 906 9.34 2.65 -17.02
C ILE A 906 8.71 4.01 -17.40
N ALA A 907 8.41 4.85 -16.41
CA ALA A 907 7.98 6.23 -16.64
C ALA A 907 9.15 7.10 -17.13
N LEU A 908 9.09 7.49 -18.41
CA LEU A 908 10.09 8.27 -19.15
C LEU A 908 9.41 9.43 -19.92
N SER A 909 10.20 10.27 -20.59
CA SER A 909 9.67 11.34 -21.44
C SER A 909 10.61 11.69 -22.59
N SER A 910 10.07 11.96 -23.78
CA SER A 910 10.81 12.45 -24.96
C SER A 910 11.07 13.97 -24.97
N GLY A 911 10.64 14.70 -23.92
CA GLY A 911 10.84 16.15 -23.83
C GLY A 911 10.36 16.72 -22.49
N SER A 912 9.95 17.99 -22.45
CA SER A 912 9.25 18.52 -21.27
C SER A 912 7.85 17.94 -21.10
N ALA A 913 7.36 17.84 -19.85
CA ALA A 913 5.93 17.59 -19.58
C ALA A 913 5.00 18.73 -20.06
N CYS A 914 5.56 19.83 -20.59
CA CYS A 914 4.86 20.92 -21.25
C CYS A 914 4.93 20.85 -22.79
N THR A 915 5.51 19.77 -23.34
CA THR A 915 5.53 19.42 -24.77
C THR A 915 4.97 18.03 -25.05
N SER A 916 4.88 17.14 -24.06
CA SER A 916 4.33 15.77 -24.18
C SER A 916 2.82 15.66 -24.50
N ALA A 917 2.17 16.76 -24.90
CA ALA A 917 0.79 16.81 -25.38
C ALA A 917 0.68 17.37 -26.81
N SER A 918 1.81 17.55 -27.49
CA SER A 918 1.93 18.07 -28.85
C SER A 918 2.93 17.22 -29.63
N LEU A 919 2.54 16.73 -30.81
CA LEU A 919 3.38 15.97 -31.76
C LEU A 919 4.53 16.78 -32.40
N GLU A 920 4.92 17.92 -31.82
CA GLU A 920 6.06 18.71 -32.31
C GLU A 920 7.38 18.25 -31.68
N PRO A 921 8.46 18.11 -32.46
CA PRO A 921 9.78 17.73 -31.93
C PRO A 921 10.32 18.79 -30.97
N SER A 922 11.16 18.39 -30.00
CA SER A 922 11.67 19.30 -28.97
C SER A 922 12.35 20.53 -29.58
N TYR A 923 11.86 21.71 -29.21
CA TYR A 923 12.46 23.01 -29.58
C TYR A 923 13.86 23.18 -28.96
N VAL A 924 14.18 22.46 -27.88
CA VAL A 924 15.53 22.43 -27.30
C VAL A 924 16.47 21.66 -28.22
N LEU A 925 16.09 20.46 -28.66
CA LEU A 925 16.92 19.63 -29.54
C LEU A 925 17.09 20.25 -30.94
N ARG A 926 16.03 20.85 -31.50
CA ARG A 926 16.13 21.66 -32.72
C ARG A 926 17.08 22.86 -32.56
N ALA A 927 17.14 23.49 -31.38
CA ALA A 927 18.09 24.58 -31.11
C ALA A 927 19.55 24.12 -30.94
N LEU A 928 19.80 22.83 -30.66
CA LEU A 928 21.14 22.22 -30.73
C LEU A 928 21.57 21.90 -32.18
N GLY A 929 20.63 21.91 -33.13
CA GLY A 929 20.86 21.55 -34.53
C GLY A 929 20.58 20.08 -34.87
N ASN A 930 19.91 19.32 -33.98
CA ASN A 930 19.42 17.98 -34.29
C ASN A 930 18.34 18.06 -35.39
N SER A 931 18.28 17.03 -36.25
CA SER A 931 17.16 16.86 -37.19
C SER A 931 15.87 16.50 -36.46
N ASP A 932 14.72 16.63 -37.13
CA ASP A 932 13.43 16.32 -36.51
C ASP A 932 13.31 14.82 -36.16
N GLU A 933 13.86 13.90 -36.96
CA GLU A 933 13.88 12.46 -36.64
C GLU A 933 14.77 12.18 -35.41
N SER A 934 15.91 12.87 -35.27
CA SER A 934 16.76 12.79 -34.07
C SER A 934 16.03 13.35 -32.84
N ALA A 935 15.31 14.46 -32.99
CA ALA A 935 14.54 15.08 -31.92
C ALA A 935 13.33 14.24 -31.49
N HIS A 936 12.68 13.52 -32.41
CA HIS A 936 11.62 12.56 -32.10
C HIS A 936 12.15 11.28 -31.44
N SER A 937 13.31 10.76 -31.88
CA SER A 937 13.94 9.55 -31.36
C SER A 937 14.74 9.75 -30.05
N SER A 938 14.55 10.87 -29.36
CA SER A 938 15.27 11.24 -28.13
C SER A 938 14.46 10.97 -26.87
N ILE A 939 15.10 10.41 -25.84
CA ILE A 939 14.49 10.09 -24.53
C ILE A 939 15.29 10.73 -23.39
N ARG A 940 14.61 11.40 -22.46
CA ARG A 940 15.16 11.84 -21.16
C ARG A 940 14.92 10.78 -20.08
N PHE A 941 15.98 10.44 -19.36
CA PHE A 941 16.00 9.61 -18.17
C PHE A 941 16.35 10.48 -16.95
N GLY A 942 15.40 10.59 -16.02
CA GLY A 942 15.49 11.46 -14.84
C GLY A 942 15.75 10.69 -13.55
N ILE A 943 17.01 10.68 -13.11
CA ILE A 943 17.47 9.97 -11.90
C ILE A 943 17.34 10.88 -10.67
N GLY A 944 16.97 10.30 -9.53
CA GLY A 944 16.82 11.02 -8.26
C GLY A 944 17.20 10.18 -7.04
N ARG A 945 17.00 10.77 -5.85
CA ARG A 945 17.35 10.24 -4.52
C ARG A 945 16.90 8.80 -4.29
N PHE A 946 15.66 8.49 -4.71
CA PHE A 946 15.03 7.19 -4.50
C PHE A 946 15.36 6.15 -5.59
N THR A 947 16.02 6.55 -6.69
CA THR A 947 16.44 5.61 -7.74
C THR A 947 17.51 4.65 -7.22
N THR A 948 17.44 3.39 -7.65
CA THR A 948 18.30 2.29 -7.24
C THR A 948 19.14 1.73 -8.39
N GLU A 949 20.24 1.05 -8.06
CA GLU A 949 21.08 0.36 -9.05
C GLU A 949 20.31 -0.74 -9.79
N SER A 950 19.43 -1.46 -9.09
CA SER A 950 18.51 -2.46 -9.66
C SER A 950 17.53 -1.89 -10.68
N GLU A 951 17.02 -0.67 -10.49
CA GLU A 951 16.18 0.00 -11.49
C GLU A 951 17.00 0.40 -12.72
N ILE A 952 18.22 0.92 -12.54
CA ILE A 952 19.11 1.25 -13.67
C ILE A 952 19.48 0.00 -14.48
N ASP A 953 19.78 -1.13 -13.82
CA ASP A 953 20.10 -2.39 -14.50
C ASP A 953 18.88 -2.95 -15.26
N TYR A 954 17.68 -2.87 -14.67
CA TYR A 954 16.44 -3.21 -15.38
C TYR A 954 16.26 -2.32 -16.61
N VAL A 955 16.40 -0.99 -16.46
CA VAL A 955 16.21 0.02 -17.52
C VAL A 955 17.27 -0.10 -18.62
N LEU A 956 18.47 -0.58 -18.32
CA LEU A 956 19.49 -0.88 -19.34
C LEU A 956 19.16 -2.17 -20.12
N LYS A 957 18.72 -3.23 -19.44
CA LYS A 957 18.28 -4.48 -20.09
C LYS A 957 17.06 -4.20 -20.98
N ALA A 958 15.96 -3.80 -20.35
CA ALA A 958 15.29 -2.54 -20.64
C ALA A 958 15.35 -2.05 -22.09
N VAL A 959 15.84 -0.81 -22.22
CA VAL A 959 16.00 -0.07 -23.47
C VAL A 959 16.71 -0.91 -24.55
N ARG A 960 17.75 -1.67 -24.21
CA ARG A 960 18.49 -2.49 -25.20
C ARG A 960 17.60 -3.48 -25.93
N GLU A 961 16.81 -4.26 -25.19
CA GLU A 961 15.87 -5.25 -25.78
C GLU A 961 14.83 -4.57 -26.68
N ARG A 962 14.27 -3.42 -26.27
CA ARG A 962 13.22 -2.72 -27.05
C ARG A 962 13.80 -1.97 -28.26
N VAL A 963 14.99 -1.39 -28.15
CA VAL A 963 15.69 -0.67 -29.24
C VAL A 963 16.14 -1.62 -30.34
N SER A 964 16.73 -2.78 -29.99
CA SER A 964 17.08 -3.81 -30.98
C SER A 964 15.83 -4.29 -31.73
N PHE A 965 14.76 -4.62 -31.01
CA PHE A 965 13.51 -5.08 -31.60
C PHE A 965 12.84 -4.04 -32.51
N LEU A 966 12.82 -2.75 -32.12
CA LEU A 966 12.26 -1.70 -32.98
C LEU A 966 13.13 -1.41 -34.21
N ARG A 967 14.44 -1.65 -34.15
CA ARG A 967 15.35 -1.56 -35.31
C ARG A 967 15.15 -2.72 -36.29
N GLU A 968 14.91 -3.95 -35.81
CA GLU A 968 14.54 -5.10 -36.66
C GLU A 968 13.25 -4.86 -37.47
N LEU A 969 12.39 -3.92 -37.04
CA LEU A 969 11.17 -3.52 -37.72
C LEU A 969 11.30 -2.22 -38.54
N SER A 970 12.50 -1.62 -38.63
CA SER A 970 12.72 -0.29 -39.18
C SER A 970 13.37 -0.35 -40.58
N PRO A 971 12.68 0.07 -41.66
CA PRO A 971 13.26 0.11 -43.01
C PRO A 971 14.51 1.01 -43.10
N LEU A 972 14.60 2.04 -42.24
CA LEU A 972 15.79 2.90 -42.15
C LEU A 972 17.00 2.16 -41.59
N TRP A 973 16.80 1.14 -40.75
CA TRP A 973 17.86 0.30 -40.22
C TRP A 973 18.33 -0.74 -41.24
N GLU A 974 17.39 -1.37 -41.96
CA GLU A 974 17.69 -2.32 -43.05
C GLU A 974 18.60 -1.66 -44.11
N LEU A 975 18.22 -0.48 -44.60
CA LEU A 975 19.01 0.30 -45.57
C LEU A 975 20.42 0.66 -45.05
N VAL A 976 20.56 0.98 -43.77
CA VAL A 976 21.86 1.30 -43.15
C VAL A 976 22.73 0.05 -42.99
N GLN A 977 22.14 -1.11 -42.70
CA GLN A 977 22.84 -2.41 -42.68
C GLN A 977 23.26 -2.87 -44.09
N GLU A 978 22.50 -2.51 -45.13
CA GLU A 978 22.92 -2.66 -46.54
C GLU A 978 23.99 -1.64 -46.98
N GLY A 979 24.32 -0.65 -46.14
CA GLY A 979 25.34 0.36 -46.42
C GLY A 979 24.87 1.56 -47.25
N VAL A 980 23.55 1.79 -47.35
CA VAL A 980 22.96 2.92 -48.07
C VAL A 980 23.04 4.20 -47.23
N ASP A 981 23.58 5.27 -47.81
CA ASP A 981 23.53 6.59 -47.19
C ASP A 981 22.12 7.19 -47.35
N LEU A 982 21.39 7.30 -46.23
CA LEU A 982 20.02 7.83 -46.19
C LEU A 982 19.90 9.28 -46.71
N ASN A 983 21.00 10.04 -46.75
CA ASN A 983 21.04 11.38 -47.33
C ASN A 983 20.97 11.37 -48.87
N THR A 984 21.11 10.20 -49.51
CA THR A 984 21.03 10.03 -50.98
C THR A 984 19.66 9.56 -51.47
N ILE A 985 18.70 9.36 -50.56
CA ILE A 985 17.34 8.90 -50.86
C ILE A 985 16.41 10.11 -51.05
N GLU A 986 15.79 10.23 -52.23
CA GLU A 986 14.73 11.21 -52.48
C GLU A 986 13.42 10.77 -51.80
N TRP A 987 13.24 11.16 -50.54
CA TRP A 987 12.04 10.90 -49.76
C TRP A 987 10.82 11.64 -50.34
N SER A 988 9.70 10.93 -50.51
CA SER A 988 8.54 11.43 -51.26
C SER A 988 7.62 12.39 -50.47
N GLN A 989 8.19 13.40 -49.79
CA GLN A 989 7.47 14.59 -49.33
C GLN A 989 8.39 15.75 -48.88
N HIS A 990 9.08 16.39 -49.82
CA HIS A 990 9.63 17.75 -49.70
C HIS A 990 9.32 18.57 -50.97
#